data_AF-A0A379EBC7-F1
#
_entry.id   AF-A0A379EBC7-F1
#
_cell.length_a   1.000
_cell.length_b   1.000
_cell.length_c   1.000
_cell.angle_alpha   90.00
_cell.angle_beta   90.00
_cell.angle_gamma   90.00
#
_symmetry.space_group_name_H-M   'P 1'
#
loop_
_entity.id
_entity.type
_entity.pdbx_description
1 polymer ?
#
loop_
_entity_poly.entity_id
_entity_poly.type
_entity_poly.pdbx_seq_one_letter_code
_entity_poly.pdbx_strand_id
1 'polypeptide(L)'
;MNYKEVIESRYNREAWQQLIHDIFLNKVNFWNQPSDVRVSSRLAKQAFYLGKISLTDGESIAVYEVELTENVDIERNRRGIRDMLTTDWRNMGHAGAFMFCYRKKESVLRFSYVSETWGFNKQGEYEKTSTDTKRYTYLLGEGRGCRTAIEQFKILRDSKQTLSDITAAFSVEALTKQFYKDLFGWYQWAIEPSSNITFPNNTTTRDDDRDDIETKVIRMITRIMFVWFIKQKNLVPDTIFEVEYLTKILKNFDPYSTTEGNYYNAILQNLFFGTLNRAIEDEDGNTRKFATSSKRDVKTLYRYAELFSISEQEVIRLFGEIPFLNGGLFECLDKTRYIDGVEQCYNFDGFSRNDGRFSDGTFKHRAIVPNNLFFEPEKGLISILSRYNFTIEENSPEEQQVALDPELLGKVFENLLGAYNPETKETARNQSGSFYTPREIVNYMVDESLIAYLGDDAFVRSLFSKDFSFDKTKKDEYQKIADKLKAVKILDPACGSGAFPMGLLNRMIDILERISPNEHIYDLKLSVIENCLYGSDIQSIAAQITKLRFFISLICDCEKDASKPNFGIPTLPNLETKFVSANSLIAKKKNPSQKDLFENPEIEPTKNELAEIRHKHFSAKSASAKHRLREKDQALREKLAKLLSDDDNFAPEDAKQLVAWNPYDQNSVSPFFDPEWMFGVTDGFDIVIGNPPYISTKGVTVEDKKKYEAEFGFSDDTYNLFTFKGMSLLKNRGSLSYIIPKTFWTTQTKKNMRDLILGNQINYIFDTANPFEAVMVDTCIIQVIKHPISKEHKIKFLDGTKDLLNPISFDPIEQNVYTNTQNSIIFKPTSLNLRIYELYGEKVKELYNKWWSKIETSKKISQNKAELETYRANLKPGDIALLGCLTEGGQGLATANNGKYVAVRRSTKWAKNIIESRPKKLAEAIKKKKVKVPQIEGFESEKDFLNTLSEHEIADLFDSIKEQYGRDIFGQGYIYKIIEDDELANVEELTDDEKENGIDTSKKFYVPYDKGDKDGNRWYLETPFAIAWSKENVHFLKTTQKKGGYACKKPHSILERDCVGVT
;
A
#
# COMPACT_ATOMS: atom_id res chain seq x y z
N MET A 1 36.08 -15.08 -16.05
CA MET A 1 36.75 -14.04 -15.23
C MET A 1 36.19 -14.07 -13.79
N ASN A 2 36.99 -13.74 -12.77
CA ASN A 2 36.49 -13.59 -11.39
C ASN A 2 36.01 -12.14 -11.14
N TYR A 3 34.72 -11.87 -11.27
CA TYR A 3 34.17 -10.50 -11.08
C TYR A 3 34.39 -9.97 -9.66
N LYS A 4 34.46 -10.86 -8.67
CA LYS A 4 34.62 -10.49 -7.26
C LYS A 4 35.92 -9.71 -7.04
N GLU A 5 37.03 -10.21 -7.57
CA GLU A 5 38.35 -9.57 -7.44
C GLU A 5 38.40 -8.17 -8.04
N VAL A 6 37.73 -7.93 -9.18
CA VAL A 6 37.70 -6.61 -9.83
C VAL A 6 36.81 -5.64 -9.08
N ILE A 7 35.66 -6.11 -8.60
CA ILE A 7 34.64 -5.25 -8.01
C ILE A 7 34.98 -4.88 -6.55
N GLU A 8 35.62 -5.77 -5.81
CA GLU A 8 36.03 -5.54 -4.41
C GLU A 8 37.41 -4.88 -4.29
N SER A 9 38.17 -4.73 -5.38
CA SER A 9 39.45 -4.04 -5.36
C SER A 9 39.33 -2.54 -5.63
N ARG A 10 40.40 -1.79 -5.34
CA ARG A 10 40.48 -0.37 -5.70
C ARG A 10 40.36 -0.22 -7.22
N TYR A 11 39.72 0.86 -7.67
CA TYR A 11 39.51 1.10 -9.10
C TYR A 11 40.82 0.97 -9.90
N ASN A 12 40.81 0.06 -10.86
CA ASN A 12 41.86 -0.16 -11.83
C ASN A 12 41.25 -0.19 -13.23
N ARG A 13 41.68 0.74 -14.09
CA ARG A 13 41.14 0.91 -15.44
C ARG A 13 41.19 -0.38 -16.25
N GLU A 14 42.34 -1.06 -16.29
CA GLU A 14 42.54 -2.26 -17.11
C GLU A 14 41.64 -3.41 -16.66
N ALA A 15 41.54 -3.63 -15.34
CA ALA A 15 40.68 -4.67 -14.78
C ALA A 15 39.20 -4.43 -15.09
N TRP A 16 38.74 -3.16 -15.01
CA TRP A 16 37.36 -2.79 -15.35
C TRP A 16 37.08 -2.87 -16.84
N GLN A 17 38.03 -2.51 -17.71
CA GLN A 17 37.90 -2.71 -19.15
C GLN A 17 37.78 -4.19 -19.51
N GLN A 18 38.59 -5.06 -18.89
CA GLN A 18 38.47 -6.52 -19.06
C GLN A 18 37.11 -7.05 -18.59
N LEU A 19 36.59 -6.54 -17.47
CA LEU A 19 35.28 -6.92 -16.95
C LEU A 19 34.15 -6.49 -17.91
N ILE A 20 34.20 -5.27 -18.45
CA ILE A 20 33.24 -4.84 -19.48
C ILE A 20 33.35 -5.71 -20.73
N HIS A 21 34.56 -6.11 -21.14
CA HIS A 21 34.76 -7.06 -22.25
C HIS A 21 34.17 -8.44 -21.97
N ASP A 22 34.26 -8.98 -20.75
CA ASP A 22 33.63 -10.25 -20.40
C ASP A 22 32.10 -10.15 -20.40
N ILE A 23 31.54 -9.02 -19.94
CA ILE A 23 30.09 -8.78 -19.92
C ILE A 23 29.53 -8.56 -21.33
N PHE A 24 30.08 -7.62 -22.08
CA PHE A 24 29.53 -7.17 -23.37
C PHE A 24 30.22 -7.80 -24.59
N LEU A 25 31.20 -8.69 -24.36
CA LEU A 25 31.91 -9.44 -25.40
C LEU A 25 32.56 -8.49 -26.43
N ASN A 26 32.27 -8.70 -27.71
CA ASN A 26 32.82 -7.95 -28.84
C ASN A 26 32.15 -6.58 -29.09
N LYS A 27 31.19 -6.17 -28.24
CA LYS A 27 30.46 -4.90 -28.39
C LYS A 27 31.20 -3.68 -27.83
N VAL A 28 32.29 -3.91 -27.13
CA VAL A 28 33.06 -2.89 -26.42
C VAL A 28 34.17 -2.35 -27.32
N ASN A 29 34.24 -1.03 -27.46
CA ASN A 29 35.27 -0.34 -28.22
C ASN A 29 35.93 0.71 -27.32
N PHE A 30 37.09 0.39 -26.74
CA PHE A 30 37.91 1.34 -26.00
C PHE A 30 38.95 2.00 -26.93
N TRP A 31 39.26 3.27 -26.69
CA TRP A 31 40.34 3.95 -27.41
C TRP A 31 41.70 3.59 -26.82
N ASN A 32 42.71 3.46 -27.70
CA ASN A 32 44.10 3.26 -27.29
C ASN A 32 44.63 4.43 -26.43
N GLN A 33 44.10 5.64 -26.65
CA GLN A 33 44.32 6.81 -25.80
C GLN A 33 42.97 7.42 -25.42
N PRO A 34 42.60 7.42 -24.13
CA PRO A 34 41.38 8.09 -23.66
C PRO A 34 41.40 9.58 -23.97
N SER A 35 40.24 10.14 -24.28
CA SER A 35 40.11 11.58 -24.57
C SER A 35 39.78 12.34 -23.29
N ASP A 36 40.44 13.48 -23.05
CA ASP A 36 40.11 14.37 -21.94
C ASP A 36 38.70 14.97 -22.08
N VAL A 37 37.95 15.01 -20.98
CA VAL A 37 36.62 15.62 -20.93
C VAL A 37 36.62 16.76 -19.94
N ARG A 38 36.09 17.90 -20.35
CA ARG A 38 36.04 19.09 -19.50
C ARG A 38 35.02 18.88 -18.38
N VAL A 39 35.49 18.96 -17.14
CA VAL A 39 34.69 18.77 -15.93
C VAL A 39 34.85 19.93 -14.96
N SER A 40 33.87 20.10 -14.06
CA SER A 40 33.93 21.13 -13.02
C SER A 40 35.06 20.84 -12.05
N SER A 41 36.01 21.77 -11.92
CA SER A 41 37.14 21.66 -10.98
C SER A 41 36.71 21.60 -9.50
N ARG A 42 35.45 21.96 -9.20
CA ARG A 42 34.85 21.74 -7.88
C ARG A 42 34.62 20.24 -7.60
N LEU A 43 34.24 19.47 -8.62
CA LEU A 43 33.77 18.10 -8.48
C LEU A 43 34.83 17.06 -8.82
N ALA A 44 35.60 17.29 -9.89
CA ALA A 44 36.60 16.34 -10.38
C ALA A 44 37.94 17.03 -10.65
N LYS A 45 39.03 16.30 -10.40
CA LYS A 45 40.39 16.68 -10.79
C LYS A 45 40.58 16.52 -12.30
N GLN A 46 40.07 15.42 -12.85
CA GLN A 46 40.14 15.07 -14.27
C GLN A 46 39.07 14.03 -14.63
N ALA A 47 38.70 13.97 -15.90
CA ALA A 47 37.79 12.95 -16.44
C ALA A 47 38.22 12.56 -17.86
N PHE A 48 38.06 11.27 -18.18
CA PHE A 48 38.43 10.68 -19.46
C PHE A 48 37.25 9.93 -20.07
N TYR A 49 37.07 10.10 -21.37
CA TYR A 49 36.22 9.27 -22.20
C TYR A 49 37.05 8.06 -22.66
N LEU A 50 36.67 6.86 -22.20
CA LEU A 50 37.44 5.61 -22.38
C LEU A 50 37.02 4.83 -23.62
N GLY A 51 35.72 4.75 -23.88
CA GLY A 51 35.18 3.97 -25.00
C GLY A 51 33.69 4.11 -25.16
N LYS A 52 33.14 3.28 -26.04
CA LYS A 52 31.70 3.05 -26.15
C LYS A 52 31.36 1.56 -26.18
N ILE A 53 30.14 1.23 -25.81
CA ILE A 53 29.55 -0.10 -25.89
C ILE A 53 28.37 -0.03 -26.87
N SER A 54 28.40 -0.81 -27.94
CA SER A 54 27.34 -0.87 -28.96
C SER A 54 26.32 -1.95 -28.61
N LEU A 55 25.05 -1.59 -28.42
CA LEU A 55 24.01 -2.50 -27.95
C LEU A 55 23.30 -3.23 -29.10
N THR A 56 22.58 -4.31 -28.78
CA THR A 56 21.91 -5.16 -29.78
C THR A 56 20.71 -4.48 -30.44
N ASP A 57 20.09 -3.52 -29.77
CA ASP A 57 18.97 -2.71 -30.24
C ASP A 57 19.40 -1.49 -31.07
N GLY A 58 20.69 -1.37 -31.41
CA GLY A 58 21.24 -0.29 -32.23
C GLY A 58 21.69 0.94 -31.44
N GLU A 59 21.43 0.96 -30.13
CA GLU A 59 21.84 2.04 -29.22
C GLU A 59 23.31 1.93 -28.80
N SER A 60 23.85 2.95 -28.13
CA SER A 60 25.21 2.90 -27.58
C SER A 60 25.36 3.61 -26.24
N ILE A 61 26.28 3.11 -25.42
CA ILE A 61 26.62 3.64 -24.09
C ILE A 61 28.05 4.16 -24.10
N ALA A 62 28.26 5.40 -23.70
CA ALA A 62 29.57 6.00 -23.45
C ALA A 62 30.21 5.43 -22.17
N VAL A 63 31.53 5.33 -22.10
CA VAL A 63 32.24 4.87 -20.89
C VAL A 63 33.23 5.93 -20.44
N TYR A 64 33.08 6.42 -19.21
CA TYR A 64 33.90 7.47 -18.63
C TYR A 64 34.60 7.02 -17.35
N GLU A 65 35.79 7.57 -17.15
CA GLU A 65 36.55 7.52 -15.91
C GLU A 65 36.63 8.92 -15.31
N VAL A 66 36.44 9.04 -13.99
CA VAL A 66 36.45 10.33 -13.27
C VAL A 66 37.24 10.21 -11.98
N GLU A 67 38.28 11.04 -11.83
CA GLU A 67 39.00 11.22 -10.57
C GLU A 67 38.41 12.42 -9.80
N LEU A 68 37.81 12.16 -8.64
CA LEU A 68 37.12 13.17 -7.84
C LEU A 68 38.08 14.00 -6.97
N THR A 69 37.66 15.20 -6.58
CA THR A 69 38.41 16.05 -5.63
C THR A 69 38.28 15.53 -4.19
N GLU A 70 39.23 15.88 -3.31
CA GLU A 70 39.24 15.37 -1.91
C GLU A 70 38.02 15.84 -1.11
N ASN A 71 37.47 17.02 -1.43
CA ASN A 71 36.32 17.61 -0.74
C ASN A 71 34.98 16.98 -1.17
N VAL A 72 34.99 16.10 -2.17
CA VAL A 72 33.80 15.45 -2.71
C VAL A 72 33.67 14.07 -2.08
N ASP A 73 32.81 13.97 -1.08
CA ASP A 73 32.29 12.71 -0.58
C ASP A 73 31.63 11.90 -1.72
N ILE A 74 32.20 10.74 -2.06
CA ILE A 74 31.75 9.85 -3.15
C ILE A 74 30.35 9.29 -2.88
N GLU A 75 30.01 9.09 -1.61
CA GLU A 75 28.72 8.54 -1.18
C GLU A 75 27.65 9.63 -1.17
N ARG A 76 27.98 10.85 -0.74
CA ARG A 76 27.01 11.94 -0.54
C ARG A 76 26.87 12.91 -1.72
N ASN A 77 27.92 13.18 -2.52
CA ASN A 77 27.86 14.15 -3.63
C ASN A 77 27.28 13.56 -4.93
N ARG A 78 26.17 12.84 -4.82
CA ARG A 78 25.57 11.99 -5.86
C ARG A 78 25.20 12.77 -7.13
N ARG A 79 24.51 13.91 -6.96
CA ARG A 79 23.99 14.74 -8.06
C ARG A 79 25.10 15.41 -8.88
N GLY A 80 26.06 16.04 -8.20
CA GLY A 80 27.17 16.73 -8.85
C GLY A 80 27.99 15.77 -9.72
N ILE A 81 28.29 14.58 -9.19
CA ILE A 81 29.05 13.55 -9.91
C ILE A 81 28.29 13.08 -11.17
N ARG A 82 26.97 12.86 -11.07
CA ARG A 82 26.14 12.40 -12.19
C ARG A 82 26.06 13.40 -13.34
N ASP A 83 25.65 14.64 -13.04
CA ASP A 83 25.33 15.64 -14.07
C ASP A 83 26.56 16.15 -14.81
N MET A 84 27.74 15.91 -14.24
CA MET A 84 29.01 16.42 -14.71
C MET A 84 29.28 16.10 -16.18
N LEU A 85 28.87 14.93 -16.67
CA LEU A 85 29.14 14.47 -18.05
C LEU A 85 27.88 14.32 -18.89
N THR A 86 26.71 14.72 -18.38
CA THR A 86 25.43 14.53 -19.06
C THR A 86 25.36 15.22 -20.42
N THR A 87 25.86 16.45 -20.52
CA THR A 87 25.89 17.19 -21.79
C THR A 87 26.84 16.55 -22.82
N ASP A 88 27.91 15.89 -22.35
CA ASP A 88 28.96 15.35 -23.20
C ASP A 88 28.47 14.15 -24.02
N TRP A 89 28.00 13.08 -23.35
CA TRP A 89 27.54 11.88 -24.07
C TRP A 89 26.27 12.11 -24.88
N ARG A 90 25.42 13.06 -24.47
CA ARG A 90 24.26 13.50 -25.27
C ARG A 90 24.69 14.10 -26.60
N ASN A 91 25.64 15.03 -26.58
CA ASN A 91 26.15 15.67 -27.79
C ASN A 91 26.84 14.67 -28.72
N MET A 92 27.37 13.57 -28.18
CA MET A 92 27.97 12.47 -28.94
C MET A 92 26.94 11.48 -29.50
N GLY A 93 25.65 11.66 -29.21
CA GLY A 93 24.57 10.81 -29.74
C GLY A 93 24.46 9.44 -29.08
N HIS A 94 24.97 9.28 -27.86
CA HIS A 94 24.77 8.05 -27.09
C HIS A 94 23.42 8.04 -26.38
N ALA A 95 22.84 6.84 -26.24
CA ALA A 95 21.64 6.63 -25.44
C ALA A 95 21.93 6.75 -23.94
N GLY A 96 23.18 6.62 -23.52
CA GLY A 96 23.56 6.73 -22.11
C GLY A 96 25.06 6.66 -21.87
N ALA A 97 25.44 6.58 -20.60
CA ALA A 97 26.81 6.52 -20.13
C ALA A 97 27.01 5.65 -18.88
N PHE A 98 28.16 5.00 -18.83
CA PHE A 98 28.78 4.41 -17.65
C PHE A 98 29.85 5.35 -17.11
N MET A 99 29.81 5.63 -15.81
CA MET A 99 30.74 6.53 -15.15
C MET A 99 31.41 5.83 -13.96
N PHE A 100 32.74 5.72 -14.03
CA PHE A 100 33.59 5.20 -12.95
C PHE A 100 34.19 6.36 -12.15
N CYS A 101 33.60 6.69 -11.01
CA CYS A 101 34.02 7.83 -10.20
C CYS A 101 34.75 7.34 -8.94
N TYR A 102 36.00 7.75 -8.75
CA TYR A 102 36.88 7.23 -7.69
C TYR A 102 37.82 8.31 -7.12
N ARG A 103 38.46 8.01 -5.99
CA ARG A 103 39.59 8.75 -5.44
C ARG A 103 40.79 7.81 -5.26
N LYS A 104 41.99 8.25 -5.69
CA LYS A 104 43.20 7.40 -5.69
C LYS A 104 43.60 6.84 -4.31
N LYS A 105 43.26 7.54 -3.23
CA LYS A 105 43.61 7.14 -1.85
C LYS A 105 42.56 6.24 -1.19
N GLU A 106 41.43 6.01 -1.85
CA GLU A 106 40.30 5.27 -1.30
C GLU A 106 40.00 4.02 -2.13
N SER A 107 39.39 3.03 -1.50
CA SER A 107 38.90 1.83 -2.20
C SER A 107 37.52 2.01 -2.80
N VAL A 108 36.79 3.08 -2.43
CA VAL A 108 35.41 3.31 -2.84
C VAL A 108 35.35 3.71 -4.31
N LEU A 109 34.54 2.98 -5.07
CA LEU A 109 34.20 3.25 -6.46
C LEU A 109 32.70 3.47 -6.58
N ARG A 110 32.32 4.58 -7.21
CA ARG A 110 30.93 4.82 -7.64
C ARG A 110 30.81 4.47 -9.11
N PHE A 111 30.10 3.38 -9.41
CA PHE A 111 29.79 2.95 -10.77
C PHE A 111 28.35 3.32 -11.13
N SER A 112 28.19 4.38 -11.91
CA SER A 112 26.88 4.94 -12.27
C SER A 112 26.51 4.64 -13.72
N TYR A 113 25.25 4.29 -13.95
CA TYR A 113 24.61 4.21 -15.26
C TYR A 113 23.63 5.39 -15.41
N VAL A 114 23.66 6.06 -16.56
CA VAL A 114 22.78 7.18 -16.91
C VAL A 114 22.29 6.97 -18.34
N SER A 115 20.99 7.16 -18.64
CA SER A 115 20.44 6.93 -19.98
C SER A 115 19.23 7.80 -20.30
N GLU A 116 19.06 8.16 -21.57
CA GLU A 116 17.91 8.86 -22.15
C GLU A 116 17.45 8.14 -23.42
N THR A 117 16.16 7.80 -23.51
CA THR A 117 15.59 7.26 -24.75
C THR A 117 14.56 8.19 -25.37
N TRP A 118 14.35 7.98 -26.66
CA TRP A 118 13.33 8.65 -27.43
C TRP A 118 12.37 7.58 -27.93
N GLY A 119 11.09 7.74 -27.64
CA GLY A 119 10.06 6.78 -28.00
C GLY A 119 8.84 7.48 -28.56
N PHE A 120 8.11 6.80 -29.44
CA PHE A 120 6.79 7.27 -29.80
C PHE A 120 5.85 7.03 -28.63
N ASN A 121 5.23 8.09 -28.12
CA ASN A 121 4.18 7.94 -27.13
C ASN A 121 2.95 7.26 -27.75
N LYS A 122 1.95 6.93 -26.93
CA LYS A 122 0.73 6.25 -27.38
C LYS A 122 -0.11 7.07 -28.38
N GLN A 123 0.28 8.33 -28.64
CA GLN A 123 -0.32 9.23 -29.61
C GLN A 123 0.46 9.28 -30.94
N GLY A 124 1.55 8.51 -31.07
CA GLY A 124 2.42 8.55 -32.26
C GLY A 124 3.29 9.80 -32.32
N GLU A 125 3.37 10.57 -31.22
CA GLU A 125 4.27 11.73 -31.11
C GLU A 125 5.62 11.24 -30.61
N TYR A 126 6.69 11.73 -31.24
CA TYR A 126 8.05 11.39 -30.84
C TYR A 126 8.40 12.15 -29.56
N GLU A 127 8.38 11.44 -28.43
CA GLU A 127 8.57 12.02 -27.11
C GLU A 127 9.84 11.48 -26.45
N LYS A 128 10.42 12.33 -25.60
CA LYS A 128 11.60 11.99 -24.81
C LYS A 128 11.18 11.11 -23.64
N THR A 129 11.37 9.79 -23.76
CA THR A 129 11.29 8.88 -22.63
C THR A 129 12.65 8.83 -21.95
N SER A 130 13.01 9.81 -21.12
CA SER A 130 14.17 9.61 -20.26
C SER A 130 13.89 8.40 -19.37
N THR A 131 14.86 7.49 -19.17
CA THR A 131 14.78 6.61 -17.99
C THR A 131 14.56 7.53 -16.79
N ASP A 132 13.53 7.23 -15.99
CA ASP A 132 13.04 8.15 -14.97
C ASP A 132 14.22 8.64 -14.13
N THR A 133 14.44 9.94 -14.23
CA THR A 133 15.74 10.53 -14.00
C THR A 133 16.18 10.23 -12.57
N LYS A 134 17.28 9.46 -12.42
CA LYS A 134 18.25 9.42 -11.28
C LYS A 134 18.46 8.08 -10.50
N ARG A 135 18.20 6.90 -11.09
CA ARG A 135 17.98 5.67 -10.30
C ARG A 135 19.04 4.53 -10.29
N TYR A 136 20.21 4.69 -10.92
CA TYR A 136 21.02 3.52 -11.34
C TYR A 136 22.51 3.60 -10.95
N THR A 137 22.88 3.36 -9.69
CA THR A 137 24.30 3.39 -9.24
C THR A 137 24.68 2.29 -8.25
N TYR A 138 25.82 1.66 -8.49
CA TYR A 138 26.50 0.77 -7.53
C TYR A 138 27.61 1.52 -6.78
N LEU A 139 27.69 1.32 -5.46
CA LEU A 139 28.85 1.68 -4.64
C LEU A 139 29.65 0.41 -4.35
N LEU A 140 30.90 0.37 -4.81
CA LEU A 140 31.77 -0.80 -4.88
C LEU A 140 33.11 -0.52 -4.18
N GLY A 141 33.92 -1.55 -3.95
CA GLY A 141 35.22 -1.46 -3.29
C GLY A 141 35.37 -2.40 -2.09
N GLU A 142 36.56 -2.33 -1.48
CA GLU A 142 36.98 -3.24 -0.41
C GLU A 142 36.03 -3.17 0.81
N GLY A 143 35.59 -4.34 1.28
CA GLY A 143 34.68 -4.45 2.43
C GLY A 143 33.20 -4.18 2.13
N ARG A 144 32.81 -4.01 0.86
CA ARG A 144 31.39 -3.82 0.46
C ARG A 144 30.78 -5.11 -0.05
N GLY A 145 29.48 -5.30 0.20
CA GLY A 145 28.72 -6.44 -0.33
C GLY A 145 28.54 -6.33 -1.85
N CYS A 146 29.43 -6.98 -2.62
CA CYS A 146 29.45 -6.85 -4.08
C CYS A 146 28.74 -7.99 -4.83
N ARG A 147 28.17 -8.96 -4.10
CA ARG A 147 27.51 -10.14 -4.68
C ARG A 147 26.34 -9.79 -5.60
N THR A 148 25.56 -8.77 -5.23
CA THR A 148 24.46 -8.26 -6.05
C THR A 148 24.92 -7.77 -7.43
N ALA A 149 25.95 -6.90 -7.46
CA ALA A 149 26.50 -6.38 -8.71
C ALA A 149 27.05 -7.51 -9.59
N ILE A 150 27.73 -8.49 -8.97
CA ILE A 150 28.25 -9.67 -9.67
C ILE A 150 27.12 -10.48 -10.32
N GLU A 151 26.04 -10.75 -9.59
CA GLU A 151 24.89 -11.52 -10.12
C GLU A 151 24.18 -10.76 -11.24
N GLN A 152 23.93 -9.45 -11.08
CA GLN A 152 23.33 -8.62 -12.12
C GLN A 152 24.19 -8.52 -13.38
N PHE A 153 25.51 -8.41 -13.23
CA PHE A 153 26.43 -8.40 -14.38
C PHE A 153 26.50 -9.75 -15.09
N LYS A 154 26.38 -10.87 -14.37
CA LYS A 154 26.25 -12.20 -14.99
C LYS A 154 24.94 -12.34 -15.76
N ILE A 155 23.82 -11.91 -15.17
CA ILE A 155 22.52 -11.88 -15.86
C ILE A 155 22.60 -11.01 -17.12
N LEU A 156 23.22 -9.83 -17.02
CA LEU A 156 23.41 -8.92 -18.15
C LEU A 156 24.28 -9.55 -19.24
N ARG A 157 25.38 -10.21 -18.86
CA ARG A 157 26.24 -10.95 -19.82
C ARG A 157 25.44 -11.99 -20.59
N ASP A 158 24.61 -12.75 -19.88
CA ASP A 158 23.83 -13.86 -20.44
C ASP A 158 22.51 -13.38 -21.12
N SER A 159 22.22 -12.08 -21.10
CA SER A 159 21.04 -11.45 -21.71
C SER A 159 21.25 -11.10 -23.19
N LYS A 160 20.23 -10.46 -23.79
CA LYS A 160 20.36 -9.89 -25.15
C LYS A 160 21.21 -8.62 -25.19
N GLN A 161 21.53 -8.04 -24.03
CA GLN A 161 22.33 -6.81 -23.89
C GLN A 161 21.74 -5.65 -24.71
N THR A 162 20.43 -5.48 -24.59
CA THR A 162 19.68 -4.30 -25.02
C THR A 162 19.80 -3.19 -23.98
N LEU A 163 19.39 -1.97 -24.32
CA LEU A 163 19.33 -0.86 -23.38
C LEU A 163 18.39 -1.15 -22.20
N SER A 164 17.30 -1.88 -22.46
CA SER A 164 16.38 -2.36 -21.42
C SER A 164 17.06 -3.34 -20.47
N ASP A 165 17.91 -4.24 -20.97
CA ASP A 165 18.64 -5.21 -20.13
C ASP A 165 19.65 -4.51 -19.21
N ILE A 166 20.38 -3.51 -19.74
CA ILE A 166 21.29 -2.69 -18.91
C ILE A 166 20.51 -1.93 -17.84
N THR A 167 19.38 -1.33 -18.21
CA THR A 167 18.54 -0.59 -17.28
C THR A 167 18.01 -1.50 -16.16
N ALA A 168 17.57 -2.71 -16.51
CA ALA A 168 17.15 -3.71 -15.52
C ALA A 168 18.30 -4.14 -14.59
N ALA A 169 19.51 -4.31 -15.11
CA ALA A 169 20.69 -4.71 -14.33
C ALA A 169 21.13 -3.67 -13.29
N PHE A 170 20.65 -2.44 -13.38
CA PHE A 170 20.88 -1.40 -12.38
C PHE A 170 19.59 -1.03 -11.61
N SER A 171 18.43 -1.65 -11.87
CA SER A 171 17.15 -1.28 -11.24
C SER A 171 17.05 -1.79 -9.80
N VAL A 172 16.74 -0.88 -8.87
CA VAL A 172 16.47 -1.22 -7.47
C VAL A 172 15.17 -2.02 -7.35
N GLU A 173 14.17 -1.72 -8.18
CA GLU A 173 12.89 -2.40 -8.18
C GLU A 173 13.02 -3.88 -8.55
N ALA A 174 13.88 -4.22 -9.53
CA ALA A 174 14.16 -5.61 -9.88
C ALA A 174 14.83 -6.36 -8.71
N LEU A 175 15.82 -5.73 -8.07
CA LEU A 175 16.49 -6.28 -6.89
C LEU A 175 15.52 -6.49 -5.73
N THR A 176 14.66 -5.50 -5.49
CA THR A 176 13.62 -5.51 -4.46
C THR A 176 12.65 -6.67 -4.66
N LYS A 177 12.18 -6.87 -5.89
CA LYS A 177 11.26 -7.96 -6.25
C LYS A 177 11.91 -9.34 -6.01
N GLN A 178 13.20 -9.49 -6.32
CA GLN A 178 13.93 -10.74 -6.08
C GLN A 178 14.19 -10.99 -4.60
N PHE A 179 14.64 -9.98 -3.85
CA PHE A 179 14.81 -10.08 -2.39
C PHE A 179 13.51 -10.49 -1.69
N TYR A 180 12.41 -9.85 -2.08
CA TYR A 180 11.08 -10.19 -1.59
C TYR A 180 10.75 -11.67 -1.84
N LYS A 181 10.98 -12.16 -3.06
CA LYS A 181 10.68 -13.55 -3.42
C LYS A 181 11.48 -14.52 -2.56
N ASP A 182 12.77 -14.24 -2.35
CA ASP A 182 13.66 -15.07 -1.54
C ASP A 182 13.24 -15.07 -0.07
N LEU A 183 12.96 -13.89 0.49
CA LEU A 183 12.55 -13.73 1.89
C LEU A 183 11.15 -14.33 2.15
N PHE A 184 10.21 -14.20 1.21
CA PHE A 184 8.90 -14.85 1.30
C PHE A 184 9.04 -16.37 1.23
N GLY A 185 9.87 -16.89 0.32
CA GLY A 185 10.18 -18.32 0.26
C GLY A 185 10.77 -18.83 1.57
N TRP A 186 11.67 -18.06 2.20
CA TRP A 186 12.18 -18.38 3.54
C TRP A 186 11.08 -18.35 4.60
N TYR A 187 10.22 -17.33 4.59
CA TYR A 187 9.12 -17.20 5.56
C TYR A 187 8.19 -18.42 5.49
N GLN A 188 7.79 -18.82 4.28
CA GLN A 188 6.97 -20.01 4.06
C GLN A 188 7.66 -21.26 4.62
N TRP A 189 8.95 -21.43 4.32
CA TRP A 189 9.74 -22.53 4.86
C TRP A 189 9.83 -22.52 6.39
N ALA A 190 9.98 -21.34 7.01
CA ALA A 190 10.08 -21.22 8.46
C ALA A 190 8.77 -21.59 9.18
N ILE A 191 7.60 -21.23 8.63
CA ILE A 191 6.30 -21.52 9.25
C ILE A 191 5.77 -22.94 8.95
N GLU A 192 6.42 -23.71 8.07
CA GLU A 192 6.06 -25.11 7.83
C GLU A 192 6.29 -25.96 9.09
N PRO A 193 5.44 -26.96 9.39
CA PRO A 193 5.66 -27.87 10.51
C PRO A 193 6.99 -28.63 10.44
N SER A 194 7.47 -28.90 9.22
CA SER A 194 8.75 -29.58 8.94
C SER A 194 9.98 -28.79 9.37
N SER A 195 9.84 -27.49 9.63
CA SER A 195 10.96 -26.62 10.02
C SER A 195 11.39 -26.78 11.47
N ASN A 196 10.61 -27.51 12.30
CA ASN A 196 10.82 -27.71 13.74
C ASN A 196 10.94 -26.41 14.58
N ILE A 197 10.53 -25.26 14.05
CA ILE A 197 10.49 -24.03 14.85
C ILE A 197 9.42 -24.14 15.96
N THR A 198 9.76 -23.72 17.18
CA THR A 198 8.82 -23.68 18.31
C THR A 198 9.02 -22.44 19.18
N PHE A 199 7.91 -21.88 19.64
CA PHE A 199 7.89 -20.78 20.61
C PHE A 199 6.88 -21.13 21.71
N PRO A 200 7.34 -21.60 22.88
CA PRO A 200 6.47 -22.16 23.90
C PRO A 200 5.58 -21.10 24.52
N ASN A 201 4.29 -21.14 24.21
CA ASN A 201 3.30 -20.24 24.78
C ASN A 201 2.97 -20.70 26.20
N ASN A 202 2.25 -21.81 26.36
CA ASN A 202 1.87 -22.36 27.65
C ASN A 202 2.84 -23.45 28.10
N THR A 203 3.61 -23.15 29.14
CA THR A 203 4.65 -24.05 29.67
C THR A 203 4.13 -25.40 30.23
N THR A 204 2.81 -25.60 30.33
CA THR A 204 2.21 -26.87 30.77
C THR A 204 1.90 -27.84 29.65
N THR A 205 1.77 -27.39 28.39
CA THR A 205 1.47 -28.22 27.22
C THR A 205 2.38 -27.85 26.04
N ARG A 206 2.38 -28.66 24.97
CA ARG A 206 3.07 -28.37 23.70
C ARG A 206 2.12 -27.98 22.58
N ASP A 207 0.81 -28.14 22.80
CA ASP A 207 -0.19 -27.98 21.76
C ASP A 207 -0.20 -26.56 21.16
N ASP A 208 0.29 -25.57 21.90
CA ASP A 208 0.34 -24.16 21.52
C ASP A 208 1.75 -23.64 21.17
N ASP A 209 2.77 -24.49 21.10
CA ASP A 209 4.15 -24.15 20.74
C ASP A 209 4.25 -23.45 19.36
N ARG A 210 3.24 -23.70 18.51
CA ARG A 210 3.13 -23.15 17.15
C ARG A 210 1.90 -22.27 16.96
N ASP A 211 1.19 -21.92 18.04
CA ASP A 211 0.12 -20.93 17.96
C ASP A 211 0.71 -19.55 17.65
N ASP A 212 0.05 -18.83 16.75
CA ASP A 212 0.47 -17.54 16.19
C ASP A 212 1.92 -17.54 15.66
N ILE A 213 2.39 -18.68 15.14
CA ILE A 213 3.78 -18.86 14.67
C ILE A 213 4.15 -17.82 13.62
N GLU A 214 3.21 -17.46 12.75
CA GLU A 214 3.35 -16.43 11.73
C GLU A 214 3.77 -15.09 12.33
N THR A 215 3.02 -14.62 13.35
CA THR A 215 3.29 -13.36 14.04
C THR A 215 4.65 -13.39 14.76
N LYS A 216 4.99 -14.52 15.39
CA LYS A 216 6.27 -14.69 16.10
C LYS A 216 7.46 -14.70 15.14
N VAL A 217 7.34 -15.39 14.01
CA VAL A 217 8.36 -15.42 12.95
C VAL A 217 8.52 -14.05 12.30
N ILE A 218 7.43 -13.36 11.97
CA ILE A 218 7.47 -11.98 11.44
C ILE A 218 8.21 -11.05 12.41
N ARG A 219 7.90 -11.12 13.71
CA ARG A 219 8.59 -10.31 14.74
C ARG A 219 10.09 -10.62 14.79
N MET A 220 10.47 -11.91 14.73
CA MET A 220 11.87 -12.32 14.70
C MET A 220 12.59 -11.78 13.46
N ILE A 221 12.04 -11.97 12.26
CA ILE A 221 12.62 -11.42 11.03
C ILE A 221 12.76 -9.91 11.13
N THR A 222 11.75 -9.21 11.66
CA THR A 222 11.75 -7.74 11.80
C THR A 222 12.94 -7.26 12.65
N ARG A 223 13.21 -7.93 13.77
CA ARG A 223 14.37 -7.64 14.63
C ARG A 223 15.70 -7.91 13.90
N ILE A 224 15.80 -9.04 13.19
CA ILE A 224 17.00 -9.40 12.42
C ILE A 224 17.25 -8.41 11.28
N MET A 225 16.22 -8.05 10.53
CA MET A 225 16.28 -7.08 9.45
C MET A 225 16.78 -5.73 9.96
N PHE A 226 16.24 -5.24 11.08
CA PHE A 226 16.71 -4.00 11.68
C PHE A 226 18.19 -4.08 12.09
N VAL A 227 18.58 -5.17 12.75
CA VAL A 227 19.99 -5.44 13.07
C VAL A 227 20.85 -5.43 11.80
N TRP A 228 20.33 -5.96 10.70
CA TRP A 228 21.01 -6.01 9.40
C TRP A 228 21.15 -4.63 8.72
N PHE A 229 20.23 -3.70 8.98
CA PHE A 229 20.38 -2.30 8.57
C PHE A 229 21.43 -1.59 9.44
N ILE A 230 21.33 -1.66 10.76
CA ILE A 230 22.24 -0.92 11.65
C ILE A 230 23.68 -1.46 11.66
N LYS A 231 23.91 -2.73 11.31
CA LYS A 231 25.27 -3.28 11.13
C LYS A 231 26.05 -2.53 10.04
N GLN A 232 25.38 -1.95 9.04
CA GLN A 232 26.02 -1.17 7.99
C GLN A 232 26.70 0.10 8.54
N LYS A 233 26.37 0.52 9.77
CA LYS A 233 27.02 1.59 10.53
C LYS A 233 28.12 1.10 11.49
N ASN A 234 28.52 -0.17 11.40
CA ASN A 234 29.48 -0.81 12.33
C ASN A 234 29.03 -0.76 13.81
N LEU A 235 27.72 -0.67 14.04
CA LEU A 235 27.13 -0.70 15.39
C LEU A 235 27.02 -2.13 15.93
N VAL A 236 26.94 -3.11 15.04
CA VAL A 236 26.88 -4.54 15.35
C VAL A 236 28.03 -5.23 14.59
N PRO A 237 28.89 -6.03 15.26
CA PRO A 237 30.00 -6.71 14.61
C PRO A 237 29.52 -7.71 13.55
N ASP A 238 30.21 -7.78 12.40
CA ASP A 238 29.92 -8.78 11.36
C ASP A 238 30.18 -10.22 11.80
N THR A 239 31.16 -10.41 12.69
CA THR A 239 31.62 -11.72 13.16
C THR A 239 30.51 -12.57 13.78
N ILE A 240 29.47 -11.96 14.37
CA ILE A 240 28.33 -12.70 14.96
C ILE A 240 27.38 -13.28 13.90
N PHE A 241 27.63 -13.04 12.62
CA PHE A 241 26.91 -13.63 11.49
C PHE A 241 27.77 -14.61 10.68
N GLU A 242 29.06 -14.74 11.03
CA GLU A 242 30.02 -15.56 10.31
C GLU A 242 30.11 -16.98 10.90
N VAL A 243 29.84 -17.99 10.08
CA VAL A 243 29.86 -19.41 10.49
C VAL A 243 31.21 -19.80 11.10
N GLU A 244 32.32 -19.37 10.51
CA GLU A 244 33.68 -19.70 11.01
C GLU A 244 33.95 -19.15 12.40
N TYR A 245 33.44 -17.96 12.72
CA TYR A 245 33.59 -17.35 14.03
C TYR A 245 32.65 -18.01 15.04
N LEU A 246 31.40 -18.25 14.67
CA LEU A 246 30.38 -18.89 15.51
C LEU A 246 30.82 -20.29 15.95
N THR A 247 31.43 -21.09 15.08
CA THR A 247 31.99 -22.41 15.41
C THR A 247 33.06 -22.36 16.50
N LYS A 248 33.79 -21.24 16.62
CA LYS A 248 34.81 -21.07 17.66
C LYS A 248 34.22 -20.70 19.02
N ILE A 249 33.13 -19.92 19.02
CA ILE A 249 32.56 -19.34 20.25
C ILE A 249 31.37 -20.12 20.83
N LEU A 250 30.67 -20.93 20.04
CA LEU A 250 29.53 -21.74 20.47
C LEU A 250 29.89 -23.21 20.61
N LYS A 251 29.34 -23.88 21.63
CA LYS A 251 29.51 -25.33 21.82
C LYS A 251 28.60 -26.10 20.87
N ASN A 252 29.16 -27.14 20.24
CA ASN A 252 28.42 -28.05 19.34
C ASN A 252 27.61 -27.30 18.26
N PHE A 253 28.17 -26.20 17.73
CA PHE A 253 27.50 -25.43 16.69
C PHE A 253 27.58 -26.15 15.35
N ASP A 254 26.42 -26.59 14.87
CA ASP A 254 26.21 -27.05 13.50
C ASP A 254 25.31 -26.02 12.77
N PRO A 255 25.84 -25.27 11.79
CA PRO A 255 25.07 -24.27 11.06
C PRO A 255 23.91 -24.86 10.25
N TYR A 256 23.94 -26.15 9.93
CA TYR A 256 22.93 -26.82 9.10
C TYR A 256 22.00 -27.72 9.91
N SER A 257 22.04 -27.64 11.25
CA SER A 257 21.16 -28.42 12.12
C SER A 257 19.70 -28.06 11.91
N THR A 258 18.86 -29.10 11.83
CA THR A 258 17.40 -29.00 11.70
C THR A 258 16.67 -29.04 13.05
N THR A 259 17.41 -29.16 14.16
CA THR A 259 16.87 -29.30 15.51
C THR A 259 17.56 -28.40 16.54
N GLU A 260 18.87 -28.13 16.38
CA GLU A 260 19.61 -27.26 17.28
C GLU A 260 19.38 -25.79 16.93
N GLY A 261 19.05 -24.98 17.94
CA GLY A 261 18.80 -23.53 17.81
C GLY A 261 19.73 -22.69 18.67
N ASN A 262 20.97 -23.14 18.89
CA ASN A 262 21.94 -22.45 19.74
C ASN A 262 22.35 -21.08 19.18
N TYR A 263 22.29 -20.83 17.87
CA TYR A 263 22.50 -19.49 17.31
C TYR A 263 21.43 -18.49 17.79
N TYR A 264 20.15 -18.87 17.65
CA TYR A 264 19.06 -18.00 18.08
C TYR A 264 19.12 -17.72 19.59
N ASN A 265 19.32 -18.77 20.39
CA ASN A 265 19.33 -18.66 21.85
C ASN A 265 20.56 -17.90 22.36
N ALA A 266 21.77 -18.30 21.96
CA ALA A 266 23.00 -17.72 22.50
C ALA A 266 23.33 -16.36 21.89
N ILE A 267 23.08 -16.15 20.59
CA ILE A 267 23.47 -14.92 19.89
C ILE A 267 22.29 -13.95 19.78
N LEU A 268 21.22 -14.33 19.08
CA LEU A 268 20.16 -13.39 18.72
C LEU A 268 19.32 -12.94 19.92
N GLN A 269 18.90 -13.85 20.81
CA GLN A 269 18.14 -13.47 22.01
C GLN A 269 18.96 -12.56 22.94
N ASN A 270 20.25 -12.84 23.14
CA ASN A 270 21.13 -11.98 23.92
C ASN A 270 21.34 -10.61 23.24
N LEU A 271 21.53 -10.58 21.92
CA LEU A 271 21.61 -9.34 21.14
C LEU A 271 20.35 -8.49 21.29
N PHE A 272 19.17 -9.09 21.14
CA PHE A 272 17.90 -8.36 21.25
C PHE A 272 17.67 -7.88 22.68
N PHE A 273 17.60 -8.81 23.64
CA PHE A 273 17.07 -8.53 24.97
C PHE A 273 18.13 -8.07 25.97
N GLY A 274 19.34 -8.63 25.90
CA GLY A 274 20.44 -8.34 26.82
C GLY A 274 21.38 -7.23 26.37
N THR A 275 21.33 -6.84 25.08
CA THR A 275 22.23 -5.84 24.49
C THR A 275 21.46 -4.61 24.01
N LEU A 276 20.65 -4.75 22.96
CA LEU A 276 19.97 -3.62 22.32
C LEU A 276 18.85 -3.02 23.20
N ASN A 277 18.25 -3.84 24.07
CA ASN A 277 17.25 -3.46 25.08
C ASN A 277 17.84 -3.19 26.49
N ARG A 278 19.16 -3.22 26.67
CA ARG A 278 19.78 -2.96 27.98
C ARG A 278 20.90 -1.92 27.87
N ALA A 279 20.81 -0.86 28.68
CA ALA A 279 21.87 0.13 28.80
C ALA A 279 23.21 -0.53 29.17
N ILE A 280 24.32 -0.01 28.65
CA ILE A 280 25.68 -0.49 28.98
C ILE A 280 25.90 -0.39 30.51
N GLU A 281 25.50 0.75 31.06
CA GLU A 281 25.34 1.05 32.47
C GLU A 281 23.99 1.78 32.62
N ASP A 282 23.14 1.35 33.54
CA ASP A 282 21.85 2.00 33.79
C ASP A 282 21.95 3.13 34.83
N GLU A 283 20.83 3.84 35.04
CA GLU A 283 20.74 4.98 35.98
C GLU A 283 21.11 4.61 37.43
N ASP A 284 21.00 3.32 37.79
CA ASP A 284 21.34 2.78 39.10
C ASP A 284 22.79 2.25 39.15
N GLY A 285 23.59 2.47 38.11
CA GLY A 285 24.99 2.02 37.99
C GLY A 285 25.16 0.53 37.67
N ASN A 286 24.10 -0.18 37.28
CA ASN A 286 24.20 -1.60 36.96
C ASN A 286 24.64 -1.82 35.51
N THR A 287 25.71 -2.59 35.32
CA THR A 287 26.22 -2.96 33.99
C THR A 287 25.56 -4.20 33.40
N ARG A 288 25.75 -4.40 32.09
CA ARG A 288 25.36 -5.64 31.39
C ARG A 288 26.12 -6.84 31.97
N LYS A 289 25.38 -7.89 32.32
CA LYS A 289 25.91 -9.11 32.93
C LYS A 289 25.01 -10.31 32.67
N PHE A 290 25.53 -11.50 32.93
CA PHE A 290 24.73 -12.72 32.94
C PHE A 290 23.75 -12.76 34.11
N ALA A 291 22.59 -13.36 33.88
CA ALA A 291 21.55 -13.51 34.88
C ALA A 291 21.92 -14.58 35.92
N THR A 292 21.93 -14.23 37.21
CA THR A 292 22.26 -15.14 38.33
C THR A 292 21.02 -15.84 38.93
N SER A 293 21.18 -17.07 39.42
CA SER A 293 20.11 -18.00 39.83
C SER A 293 19.15 -17.54 40.96
N SER A 294 19.39 -16.40 41.60
CA SER A 294 18.77 -16.01 42.88
C SER A 294 17.56 -15.05 42.85
N LYS A 295 17.03 -14.64 41.69
CA LYS A 295 15.86 -13.73 41.57
C LYS A 295 14.91 -14.13 40.43
N ARG A 296 13.70 -13.52 40.42
CA ARG A 296 12.73 -13.48 39.30
C ARG A 296 13.42 -13.48 37.94
N ASP A 297 12.82 -14.10 36.94
CA ASP A 297 13.41 -14.25 35.60
C ASP A 297 13.54 -12.90 34.88
N VAL A 298 14.66 -12.18 35.11
CA VAL A 298 14.92 -10.85 34.53
C VAL A 298 15.25 -10.97 33.04
N LYS A 299 14.41 -10.39 32.18
CA LYS A 299 14.45 -10.53 30.70
C LYS A 299 15.35 -9.52 29.99
N THR A 300 16.26 -8.87 30.71
CA THR A 300 17.18 -7.85 30.17
C THR A 300 18.65 -8.15 30.46
N LEU A 301 18.97 -9.37 30.89
CA LEU A 301 20.31 -9.83 31.23
C LEU A 301 20.72 -10.97 30.30
N TYR A 302 22.03 -11.16 30.12
CA TYR A 302 22.56 -12.24 29.28
C TYR A 302 22.23 -13.62 29.84
N ARG A 303 22.02 -14.57 28.93
CA ARG A 303 21.63 -15.95 29.22
C ARG A 303 22.44 -16.95 28.43
N TYR A 304 22.29 -18.21 28.82
CA TYR A 304 22.85 -19.37 28.14
C TYR A 304 24.37 -19.40 28.10
N ALA A 305 25.02 -19.02 29.20
CA ALA A 305 26.48 -19.11 29.36
C ALA A 305 26.97 -20.54 29.04
N GLU A 306 26.15 -21.56 29.32
CA GLU A 306 26.44 -22.96 29.02
C GLU A 306 26.65 -23.24 27.52
N LEU A 307 26.04 -22.47 26.62
CA LEU A 307 26.13 -22.63 25.17
C LEU A 307 27.42 -22.04 24.57
N PHE A 308 28.17 -21.25 25.32
CA PHE A 308 29.42 -20.64 24.86
C PHE A 308 30.64 -21.51 25.22
N SER A 309 31.61 -21.53 24.31
CA SER A 309 32.94 -22.12 24.50
C SER A 309 33.94 -21.13 25.12
N ILE A 310 33.62 -19.82 25.05
CA ILE A 310 34.39 -18.72 25.65
C ILE A 310 33.84 -18.34 27.03
N SER A 311 34.63 -17.60 27.81
CA SER A 311 34.22 -17.16 29.15
C SER A 311 33.09 -16.12 29.09
N GLU A 312 32.30 -16.01 30.18
CA GLU A 312 31.25 -14.99 30.29
C GLU A 312 31.77 -13.57 30.05
N GLN A 313 33.00 -13.28 30.50
CA GLN A 313 33.63 -11.97 30.32
C GLN A 313 33.93 -11.67 28.84
N GLU A 314 34.34 -12.69 28.07
CA GLU A 314 34.55 -12.56 26.63
C GLU A 314 33.23 -12.36 25.89
N VAL A 315 32.15 -13.02 26.31
CA VAL A 315 30.80 -12.79 25.76
C VAL A 315 30.32 -11.36 26.06
N ILE A 316 30.52 -10.89 27.28
CA ILE A 316 30.18 -9.50 27.66
C ILE A 316 30.96 -8.52 26.80
N ARG A 317 32.26 -8.79 26.52
CA ARG A 317 33.09 -7.96 25.64
C ARG A 317 32.59 -7.99 24.19
N LEU A 318 32.22 -9.16 23.66
CA LEU A 318 31.69 -9.33 22.31
C LEU A 318 30.47 -8.42 22.06
N PHE A 319 29.52 -8.40 23.00
CA PHE A 319 28.34 -7.53 22.92
C PHE A 319 28.56 -6.12 23.50
N GLY A 320 29.69 -5.90 24.17
CA GLY A 320 30.00 -4.65 24.87
C GLY A 320 30.18 -3.45 23.94
N GLU A 321 30.63 -3.70 22.70
CA GLU A 321 30.84 -2.68 21.66
C GLU A 321 29.56 -2.26 20.93
N ILE A 322 28.41 -2.86 21.30
CA ILE A 322 27.11 -2.61 20.68
C ILE A 322 26.33 -1.59 21.53
N PRO A 323 25.85 -0.48 20.93
CA PRO A 323 25.11 0.54 21.65
C PRO A 323 23.76 0.00 22.16
N PHE A 324 23.28 0.63 23.22
CA PHE A 324 21.89 0.52 23.65
C PHE A 324 21.01 1.40 22.76
N LEU A 325 19.97 0.82 22.17
CA LEU A 325 19.06 1.53 21.26
C LEU A 325 17.69 1.81 21.84
N ASN A 326 17.38 1.34 23.06
CA ASN A 326 16.07 1.37 23.69
C ASN A 326 15.14 0.21 23.31
N GLY A 327 14.26 -0.12 24.25
CA GLY A 327 13.54 -1.38 24.31
C GLY A 327 12.41 -1.61 23.33
N GLY A 328 11.81 -0.61 22.68
CA GLY A 328 10.56 -0.81 21.91
C GLY A 328 10.49 -2.10 21.08
N LEU A 329 11.24 -2.19 19.98
CA LEU A 329 11.29 -3.38 19.11
C LEU A 329 11.93 -4.61 19.79
N PHE A 330 12.87 -4.36 20.71
CA PHE A 330 13.70 -5.39 21.34
C PHE A 330 13.21 -5.78 22.74
N GLU A 331 11.99 -5.40 23.10
CA GLU A 331 11.37 -5.73 24.38
C GLU A 331 10.92 -7.19 24.32
N CYS A 332 11.27 -7.95 25.36
CA CYS A 332 10.85 -9.34 25.47
C CYS A 332 9.36 -9.37 25.85
N LEU A 333 8.56 -10.06 25.04
CA LEU A 333 7.10 -10.11 25.20
C LEU A 333 6.64 -11.28 26.06
N ASP A 334 7.55 -12.06 26.62
CA ASP A 334 7.21 -13.09 27.59
C ASP A 334 6.51 -12.43 28.80
N LYS A 335 5.38 -12.97 29.23
CA LYS A 335 4.56 -12.45 30.33
C LYS A 335 4.30 -13.55 31.36
N THR A 336 3.97 -13.15 32.59
CA THR A 336 3.46 -14.06 33.61
C THR A 336 2.04 -13.61 33.93
N ARG A 337 1.05 -14.49 33.81
CA ARG A 337 -0.37 -14.22 34.07
C ARG A 337 -0.84 -15.07 35.25
N TYR A 338 -1.74 -14.53 36.06
CA TYR A 338 -2.44 -15.32 37.07
C TYR A 338 -3.80 -15.72 36.51
N ILE A 339 -4.05 -17.02 36.39
CA ILE A 339 -5.36 -17.58 35.98
C ILE A 339 -5.85 -18.42 37.16
N ASP A 340 -7.02 -18.08 37.69
CA ASP A 340 -7.63 -18.76 38.85
C ASP A 340 -6.71 -18.86 40.08
N GLY A 341 -5.86 -17.85 40.30
CA GLY A 341 -4.90 -17.81 41.40
C GLY A 341 -3.61 -18.62 41.16
N VAL A 342 -3.49 -19.29 40.01
CA VAL A 342 -2.29 -20.03 39.59
C VAL A 342 -1.44 -19.16 38.65
N GLU A 343 -0.15 -19.06 38.96
CA GLU A 343 0.83 -18.37 38.10
C GLU A 343 1.11 -19.21 36.85
N GLN A 344 0.74 -18.70 35.67
CA GLN A 344 1.04 -19.27 34.37
C GLN A 344 2.01 -18.36 33.60
N CYS A 345 3.15 -18.93 33.19
CA CYS A 345 4.11 -18.23 32.34
C CYS A 345 3.74 -18.39 30.86
N TYR A 346 3.64 -17.28 30.14
CA TYR A 346 3.43 -17.20 28.70
C TYR A 346 4.72 -16.73 28.01
N ASN A 347 5.42 -17.59 27.26
CA ASN A 347 6.72 -17.24 26.66
C ASN A 347 6.65 -17.03 25.13
N PHE A 348 6.07 -15.90 24.73
CA PHE A 348 5.95 -15.49 23.32
C PHE A 348 7.28 -15.47 22.53
N ASP A 349 8.38 -15.08 23.17
CA ASP A 349 9.74 -15.04 22.64
C ASP A 349 10.60 -16.23 23.15
N GLY A 350 10.13 -16.96 24.17
CA GLY A 350 10.81 -18.14 24.70
C GLY A 350 12.19 -17.82 25.27
N PHE A 351 12.35 -16.67 25.93
CA PHE A 351 13.61 -16.21 26.52
C PHE A 351 13.62 -16.56 28.00
N SER A 352 13.90 -17.84 28.32
CA SER A 352 13.87 -18.38 29.69
C SER A 352 15.18 -19.08 30.07
N ARG A 353 15.64 -18.93 31.31
CA ARG A 353 16.76 -19.74 31.82
C ARG A 353 16.34 -21.14 32.24
N ASN A 354 15.05 -21.37 32.41
CA ASN A 354 14.54 -22.66 32.84
C ASN A 354 14.80 -23.69 31.73
N ASP A 355 15.53 -24.75 32.07
CA ASP A 355 15.92 -25.84 31.18
C ASP A 355 14.98 -27.05 31.29
N GLY A 356 13.85 -26.90 31.99
CA GLY A 356 12.81 -27.92 32.09
C GLY A 356 12.36 -28.40 30.72
N ARG A 357 12.27 -29.72 30.57
CA ARG A 357 11.90 -30.39 29.33
C ARG A 357 10.63 -31.21 29.49
N PHE A 358 9.90 -31.41 28.40
CA PHE A 358 8.87 -32.43 28.28
C PHE A 358 9.51 -33.83 28.20
N SER A 359 8.70 -34.88 28.29
CA SER A 359 9.16 -36.27 28.25
C SER A 359 9.89 -36.65 26.95
N ASP A 360 9.63 -35.93 25.87
CA ASP A 360 10.30 -36.10 24.57
C ASP A 360 11.62 -35.31 24.44
N GLY A 361 12.05 -34.60 25.49
CA GLY A 361 13.27 -33.81 25.51
C GLY A 361 13.13 -32.37 25.01
N THR A 362 11.96 -31.93 24.54
CA THR A 362 11.72 -30.54 24.12
C THR A 362 11.69 -29.59 25.31
N PHE A 363 12.24 -28.39 25.18
CA PHE A 363 12.20 -27.38 26.25
C PHE A 363 10.80 -26.83 26.48
N LYS A 364 10.41 -26.66 27.74
CA LYS A 364 9.12 -26.09 28.16
C LYS A 364 9.06 -24.56 28.10
N HIS A 365 10.22 -23.90 28.21
CA HIS A 365 10.31 -22.46 28.41
C HIS A 365 11.20 -21.75 27.39
N ARG A 366 11.93 -22.50 26.55
CA ARG A 366 12.89 -21.97 25.59
C ARG A 366 12.37 -22.15 24.17
N ALA A 367 12.43 -21.09 23.37
CA ALA A 367 12.18 -21.19 21.94
C ALA A 367 13.27 -22.02 21.25
N ILE A 368 12.90 -22.70 20.17
CA ILE A 368 13.83 -23.43 19.31
C ILE A 368 13.64 -22.91 17.90
N VAL A 369 14.69 -22.29 17.35
CA VAL A 369 14.76 -21.88 15.95
C VAL A 369 15.97 -22.56 15.34
N PRO A 370 15.78 -23.61 14.52
CA PRO A 370 16.89 -24.38 13.96
C PRO A 370 17.91 -23.56 13.18
N ASN A 371 19.19 -23.91 13.31
CA ASN A 371 20.30 -23.16 12.71
C ASN A 371 20.25 -23.13 11.18
N ASN A 372 19.75 -24.19 10.54
CA ASN A 372 19.62 -24.25 9.08
C ASN A 372 18.74 -23.12 8.52
N LEU A 373 17.74 -22.67 9.27
CA LEU A 373 16.90 -21.53 8.89
C LEU A 373 17.75 -20.25 8.75
N PHE A 374 18.91 -20.13 9.39
CA PHE A 374 19.78 -18.96 9.26
C PHE A 374 20.86 -19.16 8.21
N PHE A 375 21.54 -20.32 8.21
CA PHE A 375 22.82 -20.48 7.51
C PHE A 375 22.78 -21.38 6.27
N GLU A 376 21.64 -21.97 5.93
CA GLU A 376 21.56 -22.81 4.73
C GLU A 376 22.02 -22.00 3.49
N PRO A 377 22.96 -22.49 2.65
CA PRO A 377 23.71 -21.61 1.74
C PRO A 377 22.87 -20.88 0.70
N GLU A 378 21.79 -21.52 0.23
CA GLU A 378 20.91 -20.93 -0.78
C GLU A 378 19.70 -20.24 -0.17
N LYS A 379 19.07 -20.84 0.85
CA LYS A 379 17.78 -20.39 1.37
C LYS A 379 17.79 -19.86 2.81
N GLY A 380 18.88 -20.01 3.58
CA GLY A 380 18.95 -19.52 4.95
C GLY A 380 18.83 -18.00 5.03
N LEU A 381 18.26 -17.47 6.11
CA LEU A 381 17.98 -16.03 6.26
C LEU A 381 19.27 -15.19 6.17
N ILE A 382 20.32 -15.55 6.89
CA ILE A 382 21.60 -14.81 6.85
C ILE A 382 22.25 -14.97 5.47
N SER A 383 22.12 -16.16 4.85
CA SER A 383 22.57 -16.39 3.48
C SER A 383 21.83 -15.51 2.46
N ILE A 384 20.52 -15.33 2.61
CA ILE A 384 19.71 -14.40 1.81
C ILE A 384 20.21 -12.99 2.06
N LEU A 385 20.23 -12.50 3.30
CA LEU A 385 20.61 -11.12 3.61
C LEU A 385 22.04 -10.77 3.13
N SER A 386 22.97 -11.72 3.18
CA SER A 386 24.34 -11.54 2.69
C SER A 386 24.47 -11.45 1.16
N ARG A 387 23.44 -11.84 0.41
CA ARG A 387 23.41 -11.71 -1.07
C ARG A 387 23.07 -10.31 -1.53
N TYR A 388 22.42 -9.52 -0.68
CA TYR A 388 21.92 -8.20 -1.03
C TYR A 388 22.72 -7.10 -0.33
N ASN A 389 22.96 -6.02 -1.05
CA ASN A 389 23.52 -4.80 -0.46
C ASN A 389 22.42 -4.01 0.25
N PHE A 390 22.69 -3.50 1.45
CA PHE A 390 21.74 -2.71 2.24
C PHE A 390 22.25 -1.29 2.42
N THR A 391 21.34 -0.33 2.45
CA THR A 391 21.59 1.06 2.82
C THR A 391 20.67 1.46 3.95
N ILE A 392 21.15 2.29 4.86
CA ILE A 392 20.36 2.84 5.97
C ILE A 392 19.63 4.14 5.58
N GLU A 393 20.03 4.75 4.47
CA GLU A 393 19.39 5.95 3.93
C GLU A 393 18.19 5.52 3.08
N GLU A 394 17.03 6.13 3.31
CA GLU A 394 15.91 5.95 2.39
C GLU A 394 16.20 6.67 1.07
N ASN A 395 16.11 5.94 -0.04
CA ASN A 395 16.32 6.50 -1.36
C ASN A 395 15.23 7.53 -1.69
N SER A 396 15.60 8.69 -2.24
CA SER A 396 14.64 9.67 -2.77
C SER A 396 14.26 9.31 -4.22
N PRO A 397 13.16 9.84 -4.80
CA PRO A 397 12.90 9.71 -6.24
C PRO A 397 14.08 10.22 -7.08
N GLU A 398 14.80 11.21 -6.54
CA GLU A 398 15.97 11.77 -7.16
C GLU A 398 17.28 11.01 -6.95
N GLU A 399 17.35 10.04 -6.06
CA GLU A 399 18.61 9.36 -5.76
C GLU A 399 18.30 7.93 -5.32
N GLN A 400 18.54 6.97 -6.21
CA GLN A 400 18.49 5.56 -5.86
C GLN A 400 19.86 4.90 -5.99
N GLN A 401 20.30 4.31 -4.88
CA GLN A 401 21.41 3.36 -4.86
C GLN A 401 20.86 1.95 -5.11
N VAL A 402 21.59 1.12 -5.86
CA VAL A 402 21.27 -0.30 -6.02
C VAL A 402 21.60 -1.07 -4.73
N ALA A 403 20.77 -0.82 -3.74
CA ALA A 403 20.80 -1.37 -2.40
C ALA A 403 19.38 -1.39 -1.84
N LEU A 404 19.10 -2.32 -0.93
CA LEU A 404 17.85 -2.39 -0.19
C LEU A 404 17.84 -1.29 0.88
N ASP A 405 16.86 -0.40 0.81
CA ASP A 405 16.68 0.71 1.74
C ASP A 405 15.61 0.40 2.82
N PRO A 406 15.47 1.22 3.88
CA PRO A 406 14.50 0.95 4.94
C PRO A 406 13.04 0.96 4.47
N GLU A 407 12.71 1.68 3.40
CA GLU A 407 11.35 1.71 2.88
C GLU A 407 10.93 0.37 2.27
N LEU A 408 11.89 -0.40 1.76
CA LEU A 408 11.68 -1.76 1.31
C LEU A 408 11.08 -2.66 2.39
N LEU A 409 11.34 -2.39 3.68
CA LEU A 409 10.67 -3.09 4.78
C LEU A 409 9.16 -2.96 4.66
N GLY A 410 8.66 -1.76 4.39
CA GLY A 410 7.23 -1.52 4.16
C GLY A 410 6.68 -2.39 3.04
N LYS A 411 7.31 -2.34 1.87
CA LYS A 411 6.91 -3.15 0.71
C LYS A 411 6.94 -4.65 0.98
N VAL A 412 8.00 -5.13 1.63
CA VAL A 412 8.17 -6.55 1.94
C VAL A 412 7.09 -7.00 2.90
N PHE A 413 6.97 -6.35 4.06
CA PHE A 413 6.04 -6.81 5.08
C PHE A 413 4.59 -6.63 4.66
N GLU A 414 4.21 -5.54 3.97
CA GLU A 414 2.85 -5.41 3.44
C GLU A 414 2.51 -6.52 2.43
N ASN A 415 3.48 -6.97 1.62
CA ASN A 415 3.27 -8.10 0.71
C ASN A 415 3.25 -9.46 1.42
N LEU A 416 4.09 -9.66 2.45
CA LEU A 416 4.05 -10.85 3.31
C LEU A 416 2.70 -10.95 4.02
N LEU A 417 2.18 -9.82 4.52
CA LEU A 417 0.87 -9.71 5.18
C LEU A 417 -0.29 -9.83 4.18
N GLY A 418 -0.13 -9.31 2.95
CA GLY A 418 -1.10 -9.47 1.87
C GLY A 418 -1.28 -10.94 1.43
N ALA A 419 -0.41 -11.85 1.89
CA ALA A 419 -0.59 -13.30 1.74
C ALA A 419 -1.34 -13.95 2.92
N TYR A 420 -1.61 -13.22 4.01
CA TYR A 420 -2.13 -13.75 5.27
C TYR A 420 -3.34 -12.97 5.78
N ASN A 421 -4.52 -13.60 5.75
CA ASN A 421 -5.69 -13.18 6.53
C ASN A 421 -5.91 -14.22 7.66
N PRO A 422 -5.80 -13.82 8.95
CA PRO A 422 -6.00 -14.71 10.10
C PRO A 422 -7.38 -15.40 10.12
N GLU A 423 -8.40 -14.74 9.57
CA GLU A 423 -9.78 -15.24 9.60
C GLU A 423 -10.10 -16.21 8.46
N THR A 424 -9.38 -16.15 7.32
CA THR A 424 -9.78 -16.87 6.09
C THR A 424 -8.72 -17.81 5.52
N LYS A 425 -7.44 -17.73 5.94
CA LYS A 425 -6.32 -18.54 5.42
C LYS A 425 -6.18 -18.53 3.87
N GLU A 426 -6.68 -17.50 3.19
CA GLU A 426 -6.51 -17.28 1.75
C GLU A 426 -5.66 -16.01 1.47
N THR A 427 -5.12 -15.88 0.26
CA THR A 427 -4.27 -14.76 -0.16
C THR A 427 -5.05 -13.42 -0.12
N ALA A 428 -4.74 -12.62 0.89
CA ALA A 428 -5.49 -11.44 1.37
C ALA A 428 -5.43 -10.18 0.49
N ARG A 429 -4.70 -10.17 -0.64
CA ARG A 429 -4.50 -8.94 -1.46
C ARG A 429 -5.79 -8.23 -1.90
N ASN A 430 -6.89 -8.94 -2.12
CA ASN A 430 -8.15 -8.33 -2.55
C ASN A 430 -9.03 -7.82 -1.39
N GLN A 431 -8.70 -8.15 -0.13
CA GLN A 431 -9.55 -7.87 1.03
C GLN A 431 -9.04 -6.72 1.91
N SER A 432 -7.73 -6.55 2.09
CA SER A 432 -7.20 -5.47 2.96
C SER A 432 -7.21 -4.09 2.30
N GLY A 433 -7.19 -4.01 0.96
CA GLY A 433 -7.10 -2.75 0.23
C GLY A 433 -5.82 -1.95 0.49
N SER A 434 -4.82 -2.55 1.17
CA SER A 434 -3.54 -1.93 1.51
C SER A 434 -2.61 -1.95 0.30
N PHE A 435 -2.38 -0.79 -0.30
CA PHE A 435 -1.46 -0.64 -1.43
C PHE A 435 -0.37 0.36 -1.10
N TYR A 436 0.87 -0.05 -1.35
CA TYR A 436 2.01 0.84 -1.24
C TYR A 436 1.86 2.03 -2.21
N THR A 437 2.04 3.24 -1.68
CA THR A 437 1.92 4.48 -2.44
C THR A 437 3.26 4.83 -3.11
N PRO A 438 3.31 5.02 -4.44
CA PRO A 438 4.54 5.42 -5.12
C PRO A 438 5.16 6.70 -4.53
N ARG A 439 6.49 6.75 -4.47
CA ARG A 439 7.22 7.85 -3.81
C ARG A 439 6.95 9.21 -4.45
N GLU A 440 6.78 9.24 -5.76
CA GLU A 440 6.52 10.44 -6.55
C GLU A 440 5.19 11.07 -6.11
N ILE A 441 4.19 10.22 -5.88
CA ILE A 441 2.88 10.62 -5.35
C ILE A 441 3.00 11.10 -3.90
N VAL A 442 3.73 10.36 -3.06
CA VAL A 442 3.96 10.74 -1.66
C VAL A 442 4.62 12.12 -1.59
N ASN A 443 5.71 12.34 -2.34
CA ASN A 443 6.45 13.61 -2.35
C ASN A 443 5.58 14.76 -2.85
N TYR A 444 4.84 14.57 -3.94
CA TYR A 444 3.93 15.59 -4.46
C TYR A 444 2.87 15.98 -3.43
N MET A 445 2.21 15.01 -2.81
CA MET A 445 1.16 15.25 -1.81
C MET A 445 1.72 15.91 -0.54
N VAL A 446 2.91 15.51 -0.10
CA VAL A 446 3.62 16.11 1.03
C VAL A 446 3.96 17.58 0.75
N ASP A 447 4.57 17.86 -0.40
CA ASP A 447 4.96 19.21 -0.80
C ASP A 447 3.74 20.13 -0.84
N GLU A 448 2.69 19.76 -1.58
CA GLU A 448 1.49 20.61 -1.69
C GLU A 448 0.73 20.74 -0.36
N SER A 449 0.81 19.77 0.54
CA SER A 449 0.19 19.87 1.89
C SER A 449 0.96 20.84 2.79
N LEU A 450 2.30 20.77 2.79
CA LEU A 450 3.14 21.71 3.53
C LEU A 450 3.04 23.13 2.95
N ILE A 451 3.00 23.28 1.63
CA ILE A 451 2.79 24.59 0.97
C ILE A 451 1.44 25.18 1.37
N ALA A 452 0.36 24.39 1.36
CA ALA A 452 -0.97 24.85 1.78
C ALA A 452 -0.98 25.34 3.24
N TYR A 453 -0.24 24.69 4.14
CA TYR A 453 -0.12 25.08 5.54
C TYR A 453 0.75 26.33 5.76
N LEU A 454 1.89 26.41 5.08
CA LEU A 454 2.84 27.52 5.22
C LEU A 454 2.33 28.82 4.57
N GLY A 455 1.62 28.68 3.46
CA GLY A 455 1.13 29.73 2.58
C GLY A 455 1.61 29.50 1.14
N ASP A 456 0.70 29.52 0.17
CA ASP A 456 1.04 29.31 -1.25
C ASP A 456 1.52 30.62 -1.91
N ASP A 457 2.77 30.99 -1.64
CA ASP A 457 3.44 32.12 -2.30
C ASP A 457 4.77 31.72 -2.95
N ALA A 458 5.32 32.61 -3.79
CA ALA A 458 6.55 32.36 -4.53
C ALA A 458 7.76 32.11 -3.62
N PHE A 459 7.80 32.71 -2.43
CA PHE A 459 8.88 32.52 -1.47
C PHE A 459 8.79 31.14 -0.82
N VAL A 460 7.61 30.73 -0.34
CA VAL A 460 7.38 29.39 0.22
C VAL A 460 7.67 28.34 -0.84
N ARG A 461 7.10 28.45 -2.05
CA ARG A 461 7.38 27.50 -3.15
C ARG A 461 8.86 27.42 -3.50
N SER A 462 9.63 28.49 -3.34
CA SER A 462 11.08 28.47 -3.57
C SER A 462 11.83 27.54 -2.61
N LEU A 463 11.34 27.33 -1.38
CA LEU A 463 11.97 26.43 -0.38
C LEU A 463 11.92 24.97 -0.83
N PHE A 464 10.84 24.61 -1.54
CA PHE A 464 10.61 23.29 -2.09
C PHE A 464 11.40 23.07 -3.40
N SER A 465 11.88 24.16 -4.02
CA SER A 465 12.67 24.09 -5.25
C SER A 465 14.07 23.53 -5.01
N LYS A 466 14.67 23.01 -6.09
CA LYS A 466 16.04 22.50 -6.12
C LYS A 466 17.08 23.63 -6.20
N ASP A 467 16.69 24.78 -6.75
CA ASP A 467 17.56 25.94 -6.95
C ASP A 467 17.47 26.93 -5.78
N PHE A 468 16.90 26.50 -4.65
CA PHE A 468 16.86 27.30 -3.44
C PHE A 468 18.27 27.70 -3.01
N SER A 469 18.47 28.98 -2.72
CA SER A 469 19.68 29.51 -2.13
C SER A 469 19.35 30.27 -0.87
N PHE A 470 20.10 30.01 0.19
CA PHE A 470 19.89 30.63 1.49
C PHE A 470 20.26 32.12 1.44
N ASP A 471 19.27 32.98 1.68
CA ASP A 471 19.44 34.43 1.72
C ASP A 471 19.48 34.93 3.17
N LYS A 472 20.68 35.30 3.64
CA LYS A 472 20.90 35.81 5.00
C LYS A 472 20.01 37.01 5.37
N THR A 473 19.53 37.78 4.40
CA THR A 473 18.67 38.95 4.65
C THR A 473 17.25 38.56 5.06
N LYS A 474 16.81 37.33 4.76
CA LYS A 474 15.45 36.82 5.02
C LYS A 474 15.34 35.99 6.30
N LYS A 475 16.27 36.18 7.25
CA LYS A 475 16.36 35.39 8.48
C LYS A 475 15.03 35.31 9.25
N ASP A 476 14.31 36.43 9.36
CA ASP A 476 13.04 36.48 10.09
C ASP A 476 11.92 35.69 9.40
N GLU A 477 11.91 35.67 8.07
CA GLU A 477 10.96 34.87 7.28
C GLU A 477 11.25 33.38 7.45
N TYR A 478 12.53 33.00 7.37
CA TYR A 478 12.98 31.63 7.64
C TYR A 478 12.64 31.15 9.04
N GLN A 479 12.87 31.99 10.06
CA GLN A 479 12.54 31.64 11.44
C GLN A 479 11.02 31.39 11.60
N LYS A 480 10.17 32.25 11.01
CA LYS A 480 8.71 32.05 11.04
C LYS A 480 8.28 30.74 10.39
N ILE A 481 8.91 30.36 9.27
CA ILE A 481 8.64 29.09 8.61
C ILE A 481 9.12 27.91 9.46
N ALA A 482 10.32 27.99 10.02
CA ALA A 482 10.87 26.96 10.89
C ALA A 482 9.97 26.73 12.12
N ASP A 483 9.50 27.81 12.75
CA ASP A 483 8.59 27.74 13.90
C ASP A 483 7.25 27.09 13.50
N LYS A 484 6.68 27.46 12.35
CA LYS A 484 5.47 26.82 11.80
C LYS A 484 5.70 25.32 11.55
N LEU A 485 6.80 24.95 10.91
CA LEU A 485 7.13 23.55 10.61
C LEU A 485 7.34 22.72 11.88
N LYS A 486 7.90 23.31 12.95
CA LYS A 486 8.08 22.60 14.24
C LYS A 486 6.81 22.52 15.08
N ALA A 487 5.75 23.25 14.72
CA ALA A 487 4.48 23.31 15.43
C ALA A 487 3.31 22.60 14.74
N VAL A 488 3.41 22.34 13.43
CA VAL A 488 2.36 21.70 12.63
C VAL A 488 1.95 20.34 13.19
N LYS A 489 0.65 20.03 13.21
CA LYS A 489 0.11 18.72 13.61
C LYS A 489 -0.42 17.98 12.39
N ILE A 490 0.18 16.84 12.06
CA ILE A 490 -0.11 16.07 10.84
C ILE A 490 -0.50 14.65 11.18
N LEU A 491 -1.64 14.19 10.66
CA LEU A 491 -2.14 12.83 10.85
C LEU A 491 -2.24 12.07 9.52
N ASP A 492 -1.75 10.84 9.52
CA ASP A 492 -2.18 9.82 8.57
C ASP A 492 -3.06 8.76 9.27
N PRO A 493 -4.38 8.72 9.00
CA PRO A 493 -5.31 7.82 9.70
C PRO A 493 -5.33 6.40 9.11
N ALA A 494 -4.57 6.12 8.05
CA ALA A 494 -4.38 4.79 7.48
C ALA A 494 -2.92 4.67 7.00
N CYS A 495 -2.00 4.80 7.96
CA CYS A 495 -0.61 5.12 7.64
C CYS A 495 0.19 3.98 7.00
N GLY A 496 -0.33 2.75 7.03
CA GLY A 496 0.36 1.57 6.50
C GLY A 496 1.76 1.44 7.10
N SER A 497 2.72 1.09 6.25
CA SER A 497 4.16 1.07 6.59
C SER A 497 4.83 2.44 6.70
N GLY A 498 4.07 3.54 6.72
CA GLY A 498 4.57 4.87 7.06
C GLY A 498 5.06 5.69 5.87
N ALA A 499 4.52 5.47 4.66
CA ALA A 499 4.93 6.19 3.45
C ALA A 499 4.79 7.72 3.60
N PHE A 500 3.61 8.23 3.98
CA PHE A 500 3.40 9.67 4.19
C PHE A 500 4.10 10.22 5.44
N PRO A 501 4.04 9.57 6.63
CA PRO A 501 4.82 10.02 7.79
C PRO A 501 6.32 10.16 7.52
N MET A 502 6.93 9.21 6.81
CA MET A 502 8.35 9.28 6.44
C MET A 502 8.62 10.34 5.37
N GLY A 503 7.74 10.48 4.38
CA GLY A 503 7.82 11.55 3.38
C GLY A 503 7.78 12.94 4.01
N LEU A 504 6.88 13.14 4.98
CA LEU A 504 6.78 14.36 5.78
C LEU A 504 8.06 14.62 6.58
N LEU A 505 8.55 13.62 7.33
CA LEU A 505 9.79 13.76 8.10
C LEU A 505 10.94 14.21 7.19
N ASN A 506 11.20 13.46 6.12
CA ASN A 506 12.33 13.71 5.23
C ASN A 506 12.22 15.11 4.61
N ARG A 507 11.01 15.51 4.18
CA ARG A 507 10.81 16.80 3.53
C ARG A 507 10.89 17.98 4.48
N MET A 508 10.30 17.86 5.67
CA MET A 508 10.39 18.91 6.70
C MET A 508 11.83 19.12 7.13
N ILE A 509 12.61 18.04 7.28
CA ILE A 509 14.03 18.11 7.65
C ILE A 509 14.87 18.71 6.53
N ASP A 510 14.67 18.31 5.27
CA ASP A 510 15.36 18.92 4.12
C ASP A 510 15.12 20.45 4.07
N ILE A 511 13.90 20.91 4.34
CA ILE A 511 13.61 22.36 4.39
C ILE A 511 14.28 23.01 5.61
N LEU A 512 14.15 22.40 6.80
CA LEU A 512 14.72 22.93 8.04
C LEU A 512 16.25 23.03 7.98
N GLU A 513 16.94 22.05 7.39
CA GLU A 513 18.40 22.10 7.19
C GLU A 513 18.82 23.27 6.29
N ARG A 514 18.03 23.55 5.25
CA ARG A 514 18.31 24.65 4.32
C ARG A 514 18.11 26.03 4.94
N ILE A 515 17.17 26.17 5.88
CA ILE A 515 16.80 27.48 6.47
C ILE A 515 17.33 27.69 7.89
N SER A 516 17.72 26.62 8.59
CA SER A 516 18.27 26.60 9.95
C SER A 516 19.56 25.76 10.04
N PRO A 517 20.63 26.12 9.31
CA PRO A 517 21.82 25.27 9.13
C PRO A 517 22.67 25.04 10.39
N ASN A 518 22.37 25.70 11.51
CA ASN A 518 23.14 25.59 12.75
C ASN A 518 22.54 24.56 13.74
N GLU A 519 21.38 24.00 13.45
CA GLU A 519 20.74 23.00 14.31
C GLU A 519 21.21 21.59 13.95
N HIS A 520 21.36 20.72 14.95
CA HIS A 520 21.71 19.33 14.71
C HIS A 520 20.53 18.56 14.11
N ILE A 521 20.78 17.83 13.02
CA ILE A 521 19.77 17.09 12.25
C ILE A 521 19.01 16.09 13.15
N TYR A 522 19.74 15.39 14.03
CA TYR A 522 19.14 14.45 14.97
C TYR A 522 18.09 15.11 15.87
N ASP A 523 18.41 16.29 16.43
CA ASP A 523 17.52 17.03 17.33
C ASP A 523 16.30 17.57 16.57
N LEU A 524 16.50 18.02 15.32
CA LEU A 524 15.41 18.43 14.43
C LEU A 524 14.47 17.25 14.14
N LYS A 525 15.00 16.09 13.76
CA LYS A 525 14.22 14.86 13.51
C LYS A 525 13.43 14.48 14.75
N LEU A 526 14.08 14.43 15.90
CA LEU A 526 13.44 14.06 17.16
C LEU A 526 12.30 15.02 17.50
N SER A 527 12.52 16.33 17.38
CA SER A 527 11.50 17.36 17.62
C SER A 527 10.30 17.23 16.67
N VAL A 528 10.54 16.98 15.38
CA VAL A 528 9.46 16.82 14.38
C VAL A 528 8.66 15.54 14.65
N ILE A 529 9.33 14.42 14.97
CA ILE A 529 8.66 13.15 15.32
C ILE A 529 7.81 13.32 16.58
N GLU A 530 8.34 13.99 17.58
CA GLU A 530 7.65 14.19 18.85
C GLU A 530 6.47 15.15 18.70
N ASN A 531 6.63 16.25 17.98
CA ASN A 531 5.65 17.32 18.03
C ASN A 531 4.72 17.36 16.82
N CYS A 532 5.07 16.77 15.69
CA CYS A 532 4.35 17.01 14.44
C CYS A 532 3.66 15.79 13.84
N LEU A 533 4.26 14.60 13.95
CA LEU A 533 3.86 13.44 13.16
C LEU A 533 3.05 12.44 13.97
N TYR A 534 1.87 12.09 13.46
CA TYR A 534 0.94 11.15 14.06
C TYR A 534 0.42 10.18 13.01
N GLY A 535 0.21 8.92 13.39
CA GLY A 535 -0.32 7.90 12.48
C GLY A 535 -1.15 6.84 13.17
N SER A 536 -2.15 6.32 12.45
CA SER A 536 -2.99 5.21 12.88
C SER A 536 -3.13 4.19 11.77
N ASP A 537 -3.08 2.91 12.12
CA ASP A 537 -3.40 1.83 11.20
C ASP A 537 -4.13 0.70 11.94
N ILE A 538 -5.04 0.00 11.25
CA ILE A 538 -5.75 -1.13 11.87
C ILE A 538 -4.84 -2.37 12.01
N GLN A 539 -3.80 -2.48 11.19
CA GLN A 539 -2.81 -3.54 11.25
C GLN A 539 -1.66 -3.15 12.18
N SER A 540 -1.52 -3.89 13.29
CA SER A 540 -0.47 -3.61 14.28
C SER A 540 0.94 -3.69 13.69
N ILE A 541 1.16 -4.61 12.76
CA ILE A 541 2.45 -4.81 12.11
C ILE A 541 2.82 -3.61 11.21
N ALA A 542 1.85 -3.00 10.52
CA ALA A 542 2.06 -1.80 9.71
C ALA A 542 2.54 -0.62 10.58
N ALA A 543 1.90 -0.41 11.74
CA ALA A 543 2.33 0.58 12.73
C ALA A 543 3.73 0.26 13.30
N GLN A 544 4.09 -1.01 13.50
CA GLN A 544 5.43 -1.41 13.94
C GLN A 544 6.51 -1.11 12.88
N ILE A 545 6.23 -1.36 11.60
CA ILE A 545 7.16 -1.04 10.50
C ILE A 545 7.35 0.46 10.37
N THR A 546 6.27 1.24 10.54
CA THR A 546 6.37 2.70 10.57
C THR A 546 7.35 3.13 11.65
N LYS A 547 7.17 2.67 12.90
CA LYS A 547 8.10 2.96 14.01
C LYS A 547 9.54 2.55 13.68
N LEU A 548 9.72 1.41 13.02
CA LEU A 548 11.03 0.90 12.61
C LEU A 548 11.76 1.84 11.66
N ARG A 549 11.06 2.36 10.65
CA ARG A 549 11.62 3.30 9.67
C ARG A 549 12.04 4.62 10.33
N PHE A 550 11.23 5.13 11.26
CA PHE A 550 11.61 6.29 12.07
C PHE A 550 12.90 6.04 12.88
N PHE A 551 13.04 4.86 13.48
CA PHE A 551 14.26 4.50 14.20
C PHE A 551 15.50 4.40 13.30
N ILE A 552 15.38 3.80 12.12
CA ILE A 552 16.50 3.73 11.17
C ILE A 552 16.89 5.15 10.70
N SER A 553 15.90 6.00 10.42
CA SER A 553 16.15 7.40 10.00
C SER A 553 16.87 8.21 11.09
N LEU A 554 16.59 7.98 12.37
CA LEU A 554 17.31 8.61 13.49
C LEU A 554 18.76 8.10 13.61
N ILE A 555 18.98 6.79 13.47
CA ILE A 555 20.32 6.18 13.57
C ILE A 555 21.21 6.58 12.38
N CYS A 556 20.61 6.82 11.22
CA CYS A 556 21.33 7.18 10.00
C CYS A 556 22.28 8.38 10.19
N ASP A 557 21.89 9.35 11.01
CA ASP A 557 22.69 10.57 11.23
C ASP A 557 23.69 10.45 12.40
N CYS A 558 23.73 9.28 13.04
CA CYS A 558 24.64 9.03 14.16
C CYS A 558 25.97 8.45 13.66
N GLU A 559 27.06 8.84 14.33
CA GLU A 559 28.40 8.30 14.12
C GLU A 559 28.91 7.64 15.41
N LYS A 560 29.49 6.44 15.27
CA LYS A 560 30.02 5.68 16.39
C LYS A 560 31.32 6.32 16.89
N ASP A 561 31.34 6.71 18.16
CA ASP A 561 32.49 7.31 18.83
C ASP A 561 32.75 6.62 20.16
N ALA A 562 33.81 5.79 20.21
CA ALA A 562 34.17 5.01 21.39
C ALA A 562 34.55 5.86 22.62
N SER A 563 34.83 7.15 22.45
CA SER A 563 35.13 8.05 23.58
C SER A 563 33.88 8.56 24.31
N LYS A 564 32.70 8.42 23.69
CA LYS A 564 31.43 8.94 24.23
C LYS A 564 30.61 7.85 24.92
N PRO A 565 29.78 8.22 25.92
CA PRO A 565 28.79 7.31 26.48
C PRO A 565 27.91 6.71 25.39
N ASN A 566 27.61 5.42 25.50
CA ASN A 566 26.84 4.67 24.49
C ASN A 566 27.36 4.82 23.05
N PHE A 567 28.67 5.02 22.90
CA PHE A 567 29.34 5.22 21.62
C PHE A 567 28.88 6.47 20.85
N GLY A 568 28.36 7.49 21.54
CA GLY A 568 27.78 8.67 20.90
C GLY A 568 26.43 8.42 20.22
N ILE A 569 25.86 7.22 20.40
CA ILE A 569 24.55 6.85 19.83
C ILE A 569 23.47 7.22 20.85
N PRO A 570 22.54 8.13 20.52
CA PRO A 570 21.43 8.45 21.39
C PRO A 570 20.42 7.29 21.46
N THR A 571 19.70 7.20 22.58
CA THR A 571 18.65 6.20 22.77
C THR A 571 17.45 6.52 21.89
N LEU A 572 16.86 5.52 21.23
CA LEU A 572 15.67 5.75 20.41
C LEU A 572 14.48 6.17 21.28
N PRO A 573 13.61 7.04 20.76
CA PRO A 573 12.39 7.44 21.47
C PRO A 573 11.37 6.29 21.54
N ASN A 574 10.40 6.43 22.44
CA ASN A 574 9.27 5.53 22.56
C ASN A 574 8.08 6.07 21.74
N LEU A 575 7.75 5.40 20.64
CA LEU A 575 6.80 5.87 19.61
C LEU A 575 5.37 5.31 19.77
N GLU A 576 5.07 4.64 20.88
CA GLU A 576 3.78 3.96 21.13
C GLU A 576 2.58 4.89 21.10
N THR A 577 2.78 6.16 21.45
CA THR A 577 1.74 7.20 21.46
C THR A 577 1.86 8.17 20.27
N LYS A 578 2.60 7.79 19.22
CA LYS A 578 2.69 8.53 17.94
C LYS A 578 2.14 7.73 16.78
N PHE A 579 2.42 6.43 16.78
CA PHE A 579 1.88 5.47 15.81
C PHE A 579 1.10 4.39 16.56
N VAL A 580 -0.23 4.45 16.44
CA VAL A 580 -1.16 3.58 17.19
C VAL A 580 -1.83 2.58 16.27
N SER A 581 -2.24 1.45 16.85
CA SER A 581 -2.99 0.42 16.14
C SER A 581 -4.46 0.55 16.49
N ALA A 582 -5.27 1.08 15.59
CA ALA A 582 -6.67 1.45 15.87
C ALA A 582 -7.56 1.46 14.61
N ASN A 583 -8.86 1.21 14.81
CA ASN A 583 -9.85 1.46 13.77
C ASN A 583 -10.18 2.97 13.70
N SER A 584 -9.51 3.65 12.77
CA SER A 584 -9.64 5.10 12.54
C SER A 584 -11.06 5.56 12.19
N LEU A 585 -11.90 4.70 11.62
CA LEU A 585 -13.26 5.07 11.21
C LEU A 585 -14.23 5.21 12.38
N ILE A 586 -14.00 4.53 13.50
CA ILE A 586 -14.93 4.49 14.62
C ILE A 586 -14.51 5.50 15.69
N ALA A 587 -15.30 6.55 15.91
CA ALA A 587 -15.11 7.45 17.05
C ALA A 587 -15.77 6.89 18.31
N LYS A 588 -15.48 7.52 19.45
CA LYS A 588 -16.32 7.42 20.63
C LYS A 588 -17.32 8.58 20.65
N LYS A 589 -18.60 8.25 20.86
CA LYS A 589 -19.70 9.22 20.76
C LYS A 589 -19.50 10.32 21.81
N LYS A 590 -19.43 11.57 21.34
CA LYS A 590 -19.53 12.77 22.18
C LYS A 590 -21.00 13.22 22.20
N ASN A 591 -21.50 13.66 23.35
CA ASN A 591 -22.82 14.28 23.40
C ASN A 591 -22.79 15.61 22.58
N PRO A 592 -23.77 15.89 21.70
CA PRO A 592 -23.72 17.03 20.78
C PRO A 592 -23.65 18.42 21.45
N SER A 593 -23.92 18.49 22.76
CA SER A 593 -23.86 19.69 23.59
C SER A 593 -22.46 20.01 24.14
N GLN A 594 -21.47 19.15 23.96
CA GLN A 594 -20.08 19.38 24.39
C GLN A 594 -19.16 19.55 23.17
N LYS A 595 -18.34 20.61 23.19
CA LYS A 595 -17.33 20.83 22.14
C LYS A 595 -16.03 20.07 22.39
N ASP A 596 -15.75 19.63 23.62
CA ASP A 596 -14.60 18.78 23.96
C ASP A 596 -15.00 17.65 24.92
N LEU A 597 -14.30 16.51 24.87
CA LEU A 597 -14.60 15.30 25.67
C LEU A 597 -14.51 15.54 27.19
N PHE A 598 -13.91 16.66 27.62
CA PHE A 598 -13.37 16.84 28.97
C PHE A 598 -13.45 18.29 29.50
N GLU A 599 -14.47 19.08 29.15
CA GLU A 599 -14.68 20.44 29.73
C GLU A 599 -14.98 20.44 31.26
N ASN A 600 -14.94 19.28 31.92
CA ASN A 600 -15.04 19.20 33.36
C ASN A 600 -13.73 19.69 34.02
N PRO A 601 -13.77 20.73 34.87
CA PRO A 601 -12.59 21.28 35.57
C PRO A 601 -11.80 20.24 36.39
N GLU A 602 -12.44 19.14 36.78
CA GLU A 602 -11.78 18.05 37.53
C GLU A 602 -11.00 17.07 36.64
N ILE A 603 -11.28 17.05 35.33
CA ILE A 603 -10.66 16.14 34.36
C ILE A 603 -9.37 16.72 33.76
N GLU A 604 -9.36 18.02 33.45
CA GLU A 604 -8.25 18.72 32.78
C GLU A 604 -6.89 18.56 33.50
N PRO A 605 -6.79 18.61 34.85
CA PRO A 605 -5.53 18.36 35.55
C PRO A 605 -4.99 16.94 35.31
N THR A 606 -5.86 15.94 35.32
CA THR A 606 -5.48 14.53 35.12
C THR A 606 -5.03 14.28 33.68
N LYS A 607 -5.62 14.99 32.71
CA LYS A 607 -5.22 14.97 31.29
C LYS A 607 -3.85 15.59 31.06
N ASN A 608 -3.59 16.77 31.63
CA ASN A 608 -2.28 17.41 31.53
C ASN A 608 -1.18 16.53 32.16
N GLU A 609 -1.48 15.90 33.28
CA GLU A 609 -0.58 14.94 33.91
C GLU A 609 -0.33 13.71 33.00
N LEU A 610 -1.37 13.18 32.34
CA LEU A 610 -1.23 12.08 31.39
C LEU A 610 -0.36 12.47 30.19
N ALA A 611 -0.55 13.66 29.62
CA ALA A 611 0.27 14.18 28.53
C ALA A 611 1.75 14.32 28.95
N GLU A 612 2.00 14.85 30.15
CA GLU A 612 3.36 14.92 30.71
C GLU A 612 3.99 13.54 30.92
N ILE A 613 3.23 12.57 31.44
CA ILE A 613 3.74 11.20 31.65
C ILE A 613 4.11 10.56 30.32
N ARG A 614 3.31 10.77 29.27
CA ARG A 614 3.60 10.26 27.92
C ARG A 614 4.81 10.94 27.30
N HIS A 615 4.97 12.26 27.47
CA HIS A 615 6.18 12.98 27.06
C HIS A 615 7.42 12.46 27.81
N LYS A 616 7.32 12.22 29.12
CA LYS A 616 8.40 11.59 29.91
C LYS A 616 8.67 10.15 29.45
N HIS A 617 7.64 9.40 29.03
CA HIS A 617 7.79 8.06 28.47
C HIS A 617 8.50 8.09 27.12
N PHE A 618 8.21 9.06 26.24
CA PHE A 618 8.86 9.22 24.94
C PHE A 618 10.39 9.20 25.05
N SER A 619 10.95 9.89 26.05
CA SER A 619 12.40 10.01 26.28
C SER A 619 12.97 8.99 27.29
N ALA A 620 12.16 8.10 27.86
CA ALA A 620 12.59 7.16 28.90
C ALA A 620 13.62 6.12 28.39
N LYS A 621 14.69 5.94 29.16
CA LYS A 621 15.88 5.13 28.79
C LYS A 621 15.98 3.79 29.53
N SER A 622 15.41 3.65 30.72
CA SER A 622 15.53 2.42 31.51
C SER A 622 14.22 1.63 31.55
N ALA A 623 14.31 0.30 31.64
CA ALA A 623 13.14 -0.57 31.79
C ALA A 623 12.32 -0.24 33.07
N SER A 624 13.00 0.14 34.16
CA SER A 624 12.36 0.56 35.41
C SER A 624 11.61 1.88 35.27
N ALA A 625 12.23 2.90 34.64
CA ALA A 625 11.57 4.17 34.38
C ALA A 625 10.35 3.99 33.46
N LYS A 626 10.49 3.19 32.39
CA LYS A 626 9.38 2.83 31.51
C LYS A 626 8.24 2.16 32.27
N HIS A 627 8.54 1.12 33.03
CA HIS A 627 7.53 0.41 33.81
C HIS A 627 6.77 1.35 34.76
N ARG A 628 7.49 2.16 35.53
CA ARG A 628 6.91 3.16 36.43
C ARG A 628 6.02 4.18 35.70
N LEU A 629 6.45 4.65 34.53
CA LEU A 629 5.67 5.60 33.72
C LEU A 629 4.42 4.93 33.13
N ARG A 630 4.52 3.67 32.69
CA ARG A 630 3.39 2.87 32.19
C ARG A 630 2.35 2.60 33.27
N GLU A 631 2.78 2.29 34.50
CA GLU A 631 1.89 2.14 35.66
C GLU A 631 1.19 3.46 36.01
N LYS A 632 1.91 4.60 35.96
CA LYS A 632 1.30 5.93 36.15
C LYS A 632 0.30 6.27 35.05
N ASP A 633 0.64 6.03 33.79
CA ASP A 633 -0.27 6.22 32.64
C ASP A 633 -1.54 5.37 32.83
N GLN A 634 -1.39 4.09 33.22
CA GLN A 634 -2.54 3.22 33.52
C GLN A 634 -3.41 3.77 34.65
N ALA A 635 -2.81 4.15 35.78
CA ALA A 635 -3.56 4.71 36.91
C ALA A 635 -4.30 6.00 36.54
N LEU A 636 -3.68 6.86 35.73
CA LEU A 636 -4.31 8.08 35.23
C LEU A 636 -5.45 7.79 34.24
N ARG A 637 -5.30 6.80 33.35
CA ARG A 637 -6.38 6.35 32.44
C ARG A 637 -7.57 5.77 33.21
N GLU A 638 -7.31 4.96 34.25
CA GLU A 638 -8.35 4.41 35.13
C GLU A 638 -9.07 5.52 35.90
N LYS A 639 -8.32 6.51 36.43
CA LYS A 639 -8.89 7.69 37.09
C LYS A 639 -9.75 8.52 36.12
N LEU A 640 -9.25 8.80 34.91
CA LEU A 640 -9.99 9.53 33.88
C LEU A 640 -11.28 8.81 33.50
N ALA A 641 -11.23 7.49 33.32
CA ALA A 641 -12.41 6.72 32.97
C ALA A 641 -13.45 6.69 34.10
N LYS A 642 -13.01 6.68 35.36
CA LYS A 642 -13.92 6.80 36.51
C LYS A 642 -14.61 8.16 36.52
N LEU A 643 -13.84 9.25 36.35
CA LEU A 643 -14.39 10.61 36.25
C LEU A 643 -15.37 10.74 35.07
N LEU A 644 -15.10 10.08 33.94
CA LEU A 644 -16.02 10.02 32.80
C LEU A 644 -17.27 9.17 33.07
N SER A 645 -17.14 8.08 33.82
CA SER A 645 -18.30 7.22 34.17
C SER A 645 -19.23 7.85 35.19
N ASP A 646 -18.68 8.72 36.05
CA ASP A 646 -19.43 9.50 37.04
C ASP A 646 -20.08 10.76 36.40
N ASP A 647 -19.76 11.07 35.13
CA ASP A 647 -20.42 12.09 34.33
C ASP A 647 -21.64 11.49 33.61
N ASP A 648 -22.85 12.01 33.88
CA ASP A 648 -24.12 11.55 33.30
C ASP A 648 -24.15 11.59 31.76
N ASN A 649 -23.16 12.20 31.11
CA ASN A 649 -23.07 12.40 29.67
C ASN A 649 -22.25 11.34 28.91
N PHE A 650 -21.62 10.37 29.59
CA PHE A 650 -20.79 9.35 28.94
C PHE A 650 -21.28 7.92 29.21
N ALA A 651 -21.37 7.09 28.17
CA ALA A 651 -21.83 5.72 28.33
C ALA A 651 -20.80 4.88 29.13
N PRO A 652 -21.20 4.16 30.20
CA PRO A 652 -20.28 3.36 31.00
C PRO A 652 -19.48 2.32 30.20
N GLU A 653 -20.05 1.79 29.11
CA GLU A 653 -19.37 0.86 28.20
C GLU A 653 -18.26 1.53 27.38
N ASP A 654 -18.42 2.81 27.02
CA ASP A 654 -17.36 3.55 26.32
C ASP A 654 -16.19 3.86 27.26
N ALA A 655 -16.46 4.13 28.54
CA ALA A 655 -15.42 4.37 29.54
C ALA A 655 -14.57 3.10 29.77
N LYS A 656 -15.21 1.93 29.84
CA LYS A 656 -14.51 0.64 29.92
C LYS A 656 -13.58 0.39 28.73
N GLN A 657 -14.03 0.75 27.52
CA GLN A 657 -13.21 0.58 26.31
C GLN A 657 -12.02 1.54 26.26
N LEU A 658 -12.17 2.77 26.75
CA LEU A 658 -11.06 3.72 26.89
C LEU A 658 -9.95 3.20 27.81
N VAL A 659 -10.32 2.56 28.94
CA VAL A 659 -9.36 1.93 29.88
C VAL A 659 -8.69 0.71 29.27
N ALA A 660 -9.46 -0.10 28.54
CA ALA A 660 -8.95 -1.33 27.92
C ALA A 660 -7.86 -1.04 26.87
N TRP A 661 -7.87 0.14 26.24
CA TRP A 661 -6.82 0.54 25.31
C TRP A 661 -5.49 0.74 26.02
N ASN A 662 -4.52 -0.11 25.70
CA ASN A 662 -3.15 -0.04 26.21
C ASN A 662 -2.18 0.33 25.07
N PRO A 663 -1.65 1.56 25.02
CA PRO A 663 -0.71 1.97 23.96
C PRO A 663 0.58 1.14 23.95
N TYR A 664 0.92 0.50 25.08
CA TYR A 664 2.14 -0.28 25.25
C TYR A 664 1.98 -1.76 24.87
N ASP A 665 0.77 -2.22 24.54
CA ASP A 665 0.57 -3.56 23.98
C ASP A 665 0.61 -3.50 22.44
N GLN A 666 1.80 -3.79 21.90
CA GLN A 666 2.11 -3.70 20.48
C GLN A 666 1.32 -4.69 19.59
N ASN A 667 0.63 -5.66 20.19
CA ASN A 667 -0.20 -6.62 19.46
C ASN A 667 -1.70 -6.31 19.57
N SER A 668 -2.09 -5.38 20.45
CA SER A 668 -3.47 -4.98 20.61
C SER A 668 -3.88 -3.99 19.52
N VAL A 669 -5.11 -4.13 19.04
CA VAL A 669 -5.72 -3.18 18.11
C VAL A 669 -6.92 -2.55 18.80
N SER A 670 -6.95 -1.23 18.88
CA SER A 670 -8.09 -0.50 19.43
C SER A 670 -9.29 -0.59 18.49
N PRO A 671 -10.50 -0.93 18.97
CA PRO A 671 -11.70 -0.96 18.13
C PRO A 671 -12.23 0.43 17.78
N PHE A 672 -11.65 1.49 18.35
CA PHE A 672 -12.00 2.90 18.13
C PHE A 672 -10.73 3.74 17.96
N PHE A 673 -10.89 4.95 17.46
CA PHE A 673 -9.84 5.96 17.36
C PHE A 673 -10.32 7.30 17.89
N ASP A 674 -9.57 7.82 18.85
CA ASP A 674 -9.80 9.14 19.43
C ASP A 674 -8.45 9.89 19.58
N PRO A 675 -8.25 11.00 18.85
CA PRO A 675 -6.97 11.69 18.81
C PRO A 675 -6.61 12.38 20.12
N GLU A 676 -7.59 12.76 20.93
CA GLU A 676 -7.34 13.36 22.23
C GLU A 676 -6.83 12.30 23.22
N TRP A 677 -7.54 11.17 23.32
CA TRP A 677 -7.15 10.06 24.18
C TRP A 677 -5.85 9.40 23.75
N MET A 678 -5.61 9.28 22.44
CA MET A 678 -4.44 8.56 21.91
C MET A 678 -3.21 9.43 21.77
N PHE A 679 -3.37 10.68 21.36
CA PHE A 679 -2.26 11.57 21.00
C PHE A 679 -2.17 12.85 21.83
N GLY A 680 -3.18 13.16 22.65
CA GLY A 680 -3.28 14.43 23.36
C GLY A 680 -3.61 15.61 22.43
N VAL A 681 -4.19 15.36 21.26
CA VAL A 681 -4.55 16.40 20.28
C VAL A 681 -6.03 16.73 20.42
N THR A 682 -6.35 17.93 20.92
CA THR A 682 -7.71 18.40 21.20
C THR A 682 -8.34 19.10 20.01
N ASP A 683 -7.59 20.01 19.40
CA ASP A 683 -8.14 20.99 18.44
C ASP A 683 -8.27 20.43 17.01
N GLY A 684 -7.93 19.15 16.81
CA GLY A 684 -7.78 18.52 15.50
C GLY A 684 -6.40 18.71 14.88
N PHE A 685 -6.26 18.36 13.61
CA PHE A 685 -4.99 18.39 12.87
C PHE A 685 -4.94 19.54 11.85
N ASP A 686 -3.75 20.08 11.63
CA ASP A 686 -3.51 21.09 10.59
C ASP A 686 -3.52 20.44 9.19
N ILE A 687 -3.01 19.20 9.10
CA ILE A 687 -2.97 18.41 7.87
C ILE A 687 -3.44 16.99 8.18
N VAL A 688 -4.35 16.46 7.35
CA VAL A 688 -4.67 15.04 7.29
C VAL A 688 -4.30 14.55 5.89
N ILE A 689 -3.41 13.58 5.80
CA ILE A 689 -2.84 13.09 4.54
C ILE A 689 -2.79 11.57 4.53
N GLY A 690 -2.99 10.92 3.38
CA GLY A 690 -2.94 9.46 3.34
C GLY A 690 -3.43 8.83 2.03
N ASN A 691 -3.34 7.51 2.00
CA ASN A 691 -3.93 6.64 0.98
C ASN A 691 -4.92 5.69 1.69
N PRO A 692 -6.20 6.12 1.87
CA PRO A 692 -7.18 5.28 2.54
C PRO A 692 -7.45 3.96 1.79
N PRO A 693 -7.87 2.89 2.48
CA PRO A 693 -8.15 1.60 1.84
C PRO A 693 -9.30 1.67 0.82
N TYR A 694 -9.19 0.88 -0.26
CA TYR A 694 -10.18 0.82 -1.37
C TYR A 694 -11.12 -0.39 -1.25
N ILE A 695 -11.64 -0.65 -0.06
CA ILE A 695 -12.52 -1.80 0.18
C ILE A 695 -13.95 -1.43 -0.15
N SER A 696 -14.58 -2.20 -1.04
CA SER A 696 -15.99 -2.01 -1.39
C SER A 696 -16.92 -2.44 -0.26
N THR A 697 -18.10 -1.81 -0.15
CA THR A 697 -19.15 -2.20 0.80
C THR A 697 -19.50 -3.69 0.74
N LYS A 698 -19.30 -4.38 -0.39
CA LYS A 698 -19.51 -5.85 -0.48
C LYS A 698 -18.49 -6.67 0.30
N GLY A 699 -17.28 -6.16 0.50
CA GLY A 699 -16.19 -6.79 1.24
C GLY A 699 -16.18 -6.49 2.74
N VAL A 700 -17.07 -5.61 3.22
CA VAL A 700 -17.21 -5.27 4.64
C VAL A 700 -18.15 -6.25 5.35
N THR A 701 -17.80 -6.68 6.56
CA THR A 701 -18.62 -7.54 7.43
C THR A 701 -19.98 -6.90 7.76
N VAL A 702 -20.97 -7.69 8.13
CA VAL A 702 -22.31 -7.16 8.49
C VAL A 702 -22.24 -6.34 9.77
N GLU A 703 -21.38 -6.74 10.70
CA GLU A 703 -21.12 -6.09 11.97
C GLU A 703 -20.50 -4.70 11.76
N ASP A 704 -19.49 -4.59 10.90
CA ASP A 704 -18.83 -3.30 10.65
C ASP A 704 -19.72 -2.35 9.84
N LYS A 705 -20.57 -2.86 8.95
CA LYS A 705 -21.59 -2.04 8.28
C LYS A 705 -22.50 -1.35 9.27
N LYS A 706 -23.00 -2.07 10.28
CA LYS A 706 -23.86 -1.49 11.33
C LYS A 706 -23.12 -0.43 12.14
N LYS A 707 -21.82 -0.64 12.43
CA LYS A 707 -20.99 0.36 13.11
C LYS A 707 -20.83 1.62 12.25
N TYR A 708 -20.55 1.47 10.96
CA TYR A 708 -20.40 2.60 10.04
C TYR A 708 -21.72 3.36 9.84
N GLU A 709 -22.85 2.65 9.71
CA GLU A 709 -24.17 3.28 9.67
C GLU A 709 -24.47 4.06 10.96
N ALA A 710 -24.08 3.53 12.12
CA ALA A 710 -24.25 4.22 13.39
C ALA A 710 -23.34 5.45 13.57
N GLU A 711 -22.15 5.44 12.97
CA GLU A 711 -21.16 6.53 13.02
C GLU A 711 -21.46 7.64 12.00
N PHE A 712 -21.71 7.27 10.74
CA PHE A 712 -21.81 8.21 9.62
C PHE A 712 -23.25 8.42 9.13
N GLY A 713 -24.21 7.61 9.57
CA GLY A 713 -25.58 7.57 9.05
C GLY A 713 -25.72 6.80 7.73
N PHE A 714 -24.63 6.24 7.20
CA PHE A 714 -24.59 5.42 6.00
C PHE A 714 -23.39 4.47 6.02
N SER A 715 -23.41 3.45 5.16
CA SER A 715 -22.26 2.59 4.91
C SER A 715 -21.98 2.54 3.41
N ASP A 716 -20.69 2.61 3.07
CA ASP A 716 -20.22 2.70 1.69
C ASP A 716 -18.77 2.20 1.59
N ASP A 717 -18.17 2.28 0.41
CA ASP A 717 -16.75 1.95 0.24
C ASP A 717 -15.89 2.77 1.23
N THR A 718 -14.90 2.11 1.81
CA THR A 718 -14.12 2.63 2.94
C THR A 718 -13.46 3.99 2.67
N TYR A 719 -12.94 4.25 1.47
CA TYR A 719 -12.37 5.57 1.11
C TYR A 719 -13.38 6.73 1.26
N ASN A 720 -14.68 6.48 1.06
CA ASN A 720 -15.73 7.48 1.28
C ASN A 720 -15.82 7.78 2.79
N LEU A 721 -15.93 6.75 3.62
CA LEU A 721 -15.98 6.88 5.09
C LEU A 721 -14.72 7.59 5.64
N PHE A 722 -13.54 7.25 5.12
CA PHE A 722 -12.29 7.91 5.49
C PHE A 722 -12.24 9.38 5.09
N THR A 723 -12.91 9.77 4.01
CA THR A 723 -13.01 11.20 3.62
C THR A 723 -13.83 11.97 4.64
N PHE A 724 -14.98 11.43 5.07
CA PHE A 724 -15.80 12.03 6.14
C PHE A 724 -15.02 12.12 7.46
N LYS A 725 -14.33 11.02 7.83
CA LYS A 725 -13.50 10.99 9.03
C LYS A 725 -12.33 11.97 8.95
N GLY A 726 -11.63 12.06 7.81
CA GLY A 726 -10.52 12.99 7.61
C GLY A 726 -10.95 14.44 7.77
N MET A 727 -12.09 14.82 7.18
CA MET A 727 -12.66 16.16 7.35
C MET A 727 -13.09 16.46 8.79
N SER A 728 -13.56 15.46 9.55
CA SER A 728 -13.94 15.67 10.95
C SER A 728 -12.72 15.86 11.86
N LEU A 729 -11.59 15.24 11.53
CA LEU A 729 -10.33 15.33 12.30
C LEU A 729 -9.54 16.63 12.07
N LEU A 730 -9.88 17.42 11.05
CA LEU A 730 -9.19 18.68 10.75
C LEU A 730 -9.62 19.84 11.65
N LYS A 731 -8.65 20.70 11.98
CA LYS A 731 -8.89 22.08 12.44
C LYS A 731 -9.64 22.89 11.38
N ASN A 732 -10.25 23.99 11.80
CA ASN A 732 -10.67 25.02 10.84
C ASN A 732 -9.46 25.50 10.04
N ARG A 733 -9.62 25.60 8.71
CA ARG A 733 -8.55 25.90 7.73
C ARG A 733 -7.46 24.83 7.59
N GLY A 734 -7.59 23.68 8.25
CA GLY A 734 -6.71 22.54 8.00
C GLY A 734 -6.96 21.91 6.62
N SER A 735 -5.96 21.19 6.09
CA SER A 735 -6.02 20.58 4.76
C SER A 735 -6.13 19.06 4.79
N LEU A 736 -7.09 18.50 4.07
CA LEU A 736 -7.18 17.08 3.74
C LEU A 736 -6.48 16.85 2.40
N SER A 737 -5.57 15.88 2.31
CA SER A 737 -4.93 15.48 1.05
C SER A 737 -4.93 13.97 0.90
N TYR A 738 -5.78 13.42 0.03
CA TYR A 738 -5.89 11.97 -0.18
C TYR A 738 -5.72 11.58 -1.64
N ILE A 739 -5.09 10.43 -1.86
CA ILE A 739 -5.20 9.65 -3.09
C ILE A 739 -6.30 8.61 -2.92
N ILE A 740 -7.30 8.63 -3.81
CA ILE A 740 -8.52 7.81 -3.71
C ILE A 740 -9.06 7.42 -5.09
N PRO A 741 -9.94 6.41 -5.19
CA PRO A 741 -10.54 6.02 -6.46
C PRO A 741 -11.33 7.16 -7.11
N LYS A 742 -11.14 7.42 -8.40
CA LYS A 742 -11.84 8.52 -9.09
C LYS A 742 -13.34 8.28 -9.31
N THR A 743 -13.86 7.11 -8.91
CA THR A 743 -15.27 6.72 -9.10
C THR A 743 -16.23 7.71 -8.44
N PHE A 744 -15.83 8.36 -7.35
CA PHE A 744 -16.67 9.37 -6.69
C PHE A 744 -16.99 10.58 -7.55
N TRP A 745 -16.29 10.83 -8.66
CA TRP A 745 -16.58 11.97 -9.55
C TRP A 745 -17.99 11.90 -10.13
N THR A 746 -18.49 10.71 -10.44
CA THR A 746 -19.75 10.51 -11.17
C THR A 746 -20.72 9.55 -10.50
N THR A 747 -20.25 8.60 -9.68
CA THR A 747 -21.11 7.57 -9.09
C THR A 747 -22.18 8.17 -8.18
N GLN A 748 -23.45 7.79 -8.38
CA GLN A 748 -24.59 8.37 -7.66
C GLN A 748 -24.51 8.13 -6.13
N THR A 749 -24.08 6.94 -5.69
CA THR A 749 -23.94 6.61 -4.26
C THR A 749 -22.91 7.48 -3.53
N LYS A 750 -21.98 8.12 -4.27
CA LYS A 750 -20.94 9.01 -3.74
C LYS A 750 -21.33 10.49 -3.72
N LYS A 751 -22.62 10.81 -3.92
CA LYS A 751 -23.08 12.20 -3.90
C LYS A 751 -22.79 12.87 -2.56
N ASN A 752 -23.00 12.16 -1.44
CA ASN A 752 -22.69 12.66 -0.10
C ASN A 752 -21.23 13.14 0.04
N MET A 753 -20.29 12.38 -0.52
CA MET A 753 -18.87 12.70 -0.55
C MET A 753 -18.59 13.97 -1.36
N ARG A 754 -19.20 14.08 -2.55
CA ARG A 754 -19.09 15.27 -3.39
C ARG A 754 -19.67 16.49 -2.70
N ASP A 755 -20.82 16.37 -2.05
CA ASP A 755 -21.44 17.46 -1.30
C ASP A 755 -20.54 17.92 -0.13
N LEU A 756 -19.93 16.99 0.61
CA LEU A 756 -18.96 17.30 1.67
C LEU A 756 -17.74 18.05 1.12
N ILE A 757 -17.13 17.53 0.05
CA ILE A 757 -15.91 18.10 -0.53
C ILE A 757 -16.20 19.47 -1.17
N LEU A 758 -17.27 19.58 -1.97
CA LEU A 758 -17.64 20.82 -2.66
C LEU A 758 -18.20 21.90 -1.75
N GLY A 759 -18.69 21.53 -0.55
CA GLY A 759 -19.03 22.49 0.50
C GLY A 759 -17.81 23.17 1.14
N ASN A 760 -16.60 22.68 0.87
CA ASN A 760 -15.34 23.19 1.37
C ASN A 760 -14.45 23.67 0.20
N GLN A 761 -13.42 24.48 0.48
CA GLN A 761 -12.51 24.98 -0.54
C GLN A 761 -11.61 23.87 -1.09
N ILE A 762 -11.71 23.56 -2.39
CA ILE A 762 -10.81 22.60 -3.06
C ILE A 762 -9.61 23.38 -3.61
N ASN A 763 -8.40 23.01 -3.22
CA ASN A 763 -7.20 23.63 -3.81
C ASN A 763 -6.92 23.06 -5.19
N TYR A 764 -6.89 21.73 -5.30
CA TYR A 764 -6.70 21.05 -6.58
C TYR A 764 -7.34 19.66 -6.62
N ILE A 765 -7.58 19.19 -7.85
CA ILE A 765 -7.90 17.81 -8.21
C ILE A 765 -6.86 17.35 -9.24
N PHE A 766 -6.27 16.18 -9.03
CA PHE A 766 -5.24 15.63 -9.90
C PHE A 766 -5.62 14.21 -10.33
N ASP A 767 -5.96 14.00 -11.60
CA ASP A 767 -6.19 12.67 -12.19
C ASP A 767 -4.86 11.93 -12.36
N THR A 768 -4.65 10.90 -11.54
CA THR A 768 -3.42 10.11 -11.55
C THR A 768 -3.55 8.83 -12.37
N ALA A 769 -4.69 8.60 -13.04
CA ALA A 769 -5.02 7.30 -13.62
C ALA A 769 -4.78 6.17 -12.61
N ASN A 770 -4.06 5.13 -13.01
CA ASN A 770 -3.68 4.04 -12.13
C ASN A 770 -2.17 4.05 -11.89
N PRO A 771 -1.68 4.73 -10.84
CA PRO A 771 -0.26 4.76 -10.50
C PRO A 771 0.20 3.45 -9.82
N PHE A 772 -0.70 2.51 -9.55
CA PHE A 772 -0.41 1.28 -8.80
C PHE A 772 -0.28 0.07 -9.76
N GLU A 773 0.89 -0.58 -9.79
CA GLU A 773 1.15 -1.75 -10.67
C GLU A 773 0.15 -2.91 -10.49
N ALA A 774 -0.44 -3.06 -9.30
CA ALA A 774 -1.23 -4.24 -8.91
C ALA A 774 -2.76 -4.03 -8.88
N VAL A 775 -3.24 -2.79 -9.02
CA VAL A 775 -4.67 -2.45 -8.88
C VAL A 775 -5.28 -2.25 -10.26
N MET A 776 -6.57 -2.53 -10.45
CA MET A 776 -7.33 -2.18 -11.67
C MET A 776 -8.31 -1.03 -11.38
N VAL A 777 -7.86 0.03 -10.71
CA VAL A 777 -8.72 1.15 -10.31
C VAL A 777 -8.01 2.46 -10.62
N ASP A 778 -8.67 3.30 -11.41
CA ASP A 778 -8.21 4.67 -11.60
C ASP A 778 -8.45 5.50 -10.34
N THR A 779 -7.49 6.36 -10.03
CA THR A 779 -7.37 7.15 -8.82
C THR A 779 -7.18 8.62 -9.16
N CYS A 780 -7.40 9.47 -8.16
CA CYS A 780 -7.05 10.88 -8.20
C CYS A 780 -6.56 11.33 -6.83
N ILE A 781 -5.76 12.39 -6.82
CA ILE A 781 -5.41 13.13 -5.61
C ILE A 781 -6.37 14.31 -5.49
N ILE A 782 -6.88 14.55 -4.29
CA ILE A 782 -7.64 15.77 -3.96
C ILE A 782 -7.03 16.45 -2.74
N GLN A 783 -6.95 17.78 -2.79
CA GLN A 783 -6.65 18.59 -1.61
C GLN A 783 -7.81 19.52 -1.29
N VAL A 784 -8.35 19.39 -0.08
CA VAL A 784 -9.52 20.13 0.41
C VAL A 784 -9.16 20.86 1.69
N ILE A 785 -9.41 22.17 1.74
CA ILE A 785 -9.24 23.00 2.92
C ILE A 785 -10.58 23.10 3.65
N LYS A 786 -10.59 22.80 4.95
CA LYS A 786 -11.79 22.89 5.81
C LYS A 786 -12.15 24.36 6.05
N HIS A 787 -12.76 24.95 5.04
CA HIS A 787 -13.23 26.32 5.00
C HIS A 787 -14.41 26.40 4.03
N PRO A 788 -15.53 27.06 4.39
CA PRO A 788 -16.65 27.27 3.49
C PRO A 788 -16.22 27.94 2.17
N ILE A 789 -16.83 27.56 1.06
CA ILE A 789 -16.51 28.12 -0.25
C ILE A 789 -16.89 29.60 -0.36
N SER A 790 -16.06 30.40 -1.05
CA SER A 790 -16.42 31.74 -1.54
C SER A 790 -16.89 31.64 -3.00
N LYS A 791 -17.75 32.58 -3.45
CA LYS A 791 -18.31 32.56 -4.82
C LYS A 791 -17.24 32.52 -5.93
N GLU A 792 -16.11 33.15 -5.69
CA GLU A 792 -15.01 33.30 -6.66
C GLU A 792 -13.87 32.29 -6.44
N HIS A 793 -14.06 31.27 -5.58
CA HIS A 793 -13.01 30.30 -5.32
C HIS A 793 -12.69 29.50 -6.59
N LYS A 794 -11.44 29.57 -7.04
CA LYS A 794 -10.95 28.84 -8.20
C LYS A 794 -10.19 27.59 -7.78
N ILE A 795 -10.33 26.55 -8.59
CA ILE A 795 -9.70 25.25 -8.35
C ILE A 795 -8.69 24.96 -9.47
N LYS A 796 -7.58 24.30 -9.13
CA LYS A 796 -6.64 23.78 -10.12
C LYS A 796 -7.02 22.35 -10.50
N PHE A 797 -6.96 22.02 -11.79
CA PHE A 797 -7.18 20.65 -12.26
C PHE A 797 -5.94 20.18 -13.02
N LEU A 798 -5.43 19.00 -12.66
CA LEU A 798 -4.24 18.39 -13.24
C LEU A 798 -4.60 17.01 -13.82
N ASP A 799 -4.00 16.67 -14.96
CA ASP A 799 -4.14 15.36 -15.59
C ASP A 799 -2.77 14.74 -15.88
N GLY A 800 -2.45 13.72 -15.09
CA GLY A 800 -1.20 12.95 -15.17
C GLY A 800 -1.43 11.55 -15.72
N THR A 801 -2.54 11.31 -16.41
CA THR A 801 -2.84 10.00 -17.03
C THR A 801 -1.80 9.58 -18.05
N LYS A 802 -1.06 10.54 -18.63
CA LYS A 802 0.07 10.30 -19.52
C LYS A 802 1.41 10.29 -18.78
N ASP A 803 1.65 11.32 -17.97
CA ASP A 803 2.88 11.52 -17.20
C ASP A 803 2.51 12.13 -15.84
N LEU A 804 2.81 11.40 -14.75
CA LEU A 804 2.55 11.85 -13.38
C LEU A 804 3.49 12.98 -12.94
N LEU A 805 4.70 13.06 -13.51
CA LEU A 805 5.70 14.06 -13.14
C LEU A 805 5.48 15.37 -13.89
N ASN A 806 4.95 15.31 -15.12
CA ASN A 806 4.63 16.47 -15.95
C ASN A 806 3.14 16.47 -16.34
N PRO A 807 2.22 16.67 -15.37
CA PRO A 807 0.80 16.63 -15.66
C PRO A 807 0.36 17.82 -16.51
N ILE A 808 -0.67 17.61 -17.32
CA ILE A 808 -1.35 18.69 -18.04
C ILE A 808 -2.13 19.51 -17.00
N SER A 809 -1.78 20.78 -16.86
CA SER A 809 -2.55 21.73 -16.05
C SER A 809 -3.60 22.43 -16.89
N PHE A 810 -4.85 22.39 -16.44
CA PHE A 810 -5.93 23.17 -17.03
C PHE A 810 -5.99 24.56 -16.41
N ASP A 811 -6.60 25.50 -17.14
CA ASP A 811 -6.88 26.83 -16.60
C ASP A 811 -7.79 26.72 -15.36
N PRO A 812 -7.50 27.46 -14.27
CA PRO A 812 -8.32 27.41 -13.07
C PRO A 812 -9.75 27.87 -13.32
N ILE A 813 -10.73 27.05 -12.94
CA ILE A 813 -12.16 27.34 -13.06
C ILE A 813 -12.79 27.62 -11.70
N GLU A 814 -13.96 28.26 -11.68
CA GLU A 814 -14.74 28.45 -10.46
C GLU A 814 -15.26 27.11 -9.92
N GLN A 815 -15.11 26.87 -8.61
CA GLN A 815 -15.61 25.64 -7.98
C GLN A 815 -17.14 25.47 -8.12
N ASN A 816 -17.86 26.59 -8.23
CA ASN A 816 -19.32 26.59 -8.41
C ASN A 816 -19.77 25.87 -9.68
N VAL A 817 -18.92 25.77 -10.71
CA VAL A 817 -19.19 24.94 -11.89
C VAL A 817 -19.60 23.53 -11.46
N TYR A 818 -18.85 22.90 -10.54
CA TYR A 818 -19.17 21.55 -10.07
C TYR A 818 -20.35 21.49 -9.10
N THR A 819 -20.54 22.49 -8.26
CA THR A 819 -21.72 22.56 -7.37
C THR A 819 -23.02 22.75 -8.18
N ASN A 820 -22.91 23.37 -9.36
CA ASN A 820 -24.02 23.67 -10.26
C ASN A 820 -24.32 22.56 -11.27
N THR A 821 -23.50 21.51 -11.35
CA THR A 821 -23.86 20.33 -12.15
C THR A 821 -24.95 19.51 -11.46
N GLN A 822 -25.64 18.69 -12.27
CA GLN A 822 -26.53 17.67 -11.75
C GLN A 822 -25.73 16.63 -10.94
N ASN A 823 -26.23 16.27 -9.75
CA ASN A 823 -25.55 15.37 -8.81
C ASN A 823 -24.15 15.82 -8.35
N SER A 824 -23.81 17.11 -8.50
CA SER A 824 -22.52 17.68 -8.12
C SER A 824 -21.33 16.99 -8.81
N ILE A 825 -21.53 16.49 -10.03
CA ILE A 825 -20.53 15.75 -10.82
C ILE A 825 -19.26 16.58 -11.05
N ILE A 826 -18.12 15.92 -10.91
CA ILE A 826 -16.79 16.44 -11.23
C ILE A 826 -16.38 15.88 -12.60
N PHE A 827 -15.89 16.76 -13.47
CA PHE A 827 -15.41 16.38 -14.80
C PHE A 827 -14.13 17.16 -15.15
N LYS A 828 -13.30 16.61 -16.04
CA LYS A 828 -12.11 17.31 -16.54
C LYS A 828 -12.51 18.61 -17.23
N PRO A 829 -12.00 19.79 -16.86
CA PRO A 829 -12.42 21.06 -17.41
C PRO A 829 -11.79 21.35 -18.78
N THR A 830 -11.95 20.41 -19.72
CA THR A 830 -11.56 20.64 -21.13
C THR A 830 -12.47 21.70 -21.74
N SER A 831 -11.99 22.42 -22.75
CA SER A 831 -12.79 23.43 -23.45
C SER A 831 -14.11 22.87 -23.99
N LEU A 832 -14.12 21.59 -24.42
CA LEU A 832 -15.33 20.90 -24.85
C LEU A 832 -16.30 20.66 -23.69
N ASN A 833 -15.83 20.14 -22.56
CA ASN A 833 -16.68 19.85 -21.41
C ASN A 833 -17.27 21.13 -20.79
N LEU A 834 -16.49 22.19 -20.71
CA LEU A 834 -16.95 23.50 -20.25
C LEU A 834 -18.04 24.06 -21.18
N ARG A 835 -17.84 23.98 -22.50
CA ARG A 835 -18.86 24.39 -23.47
C ARG A 835 -20.14 23.57 -23.36
N ILE A 836 -20.05 22.26 -23.11
CA ILE A 836 -21.21 21.41 -22.86
C ILE A 836 -21.94 21.86 -21.59
N TYR A 837 -21.20 22.13 -20.51
CA TYR A 837 -21.79 22.64 -19.26
C TYR A 837 -22.47 24.00 -19.44
N GLU A 838 -21.86 24.94 -20.17
CA GLU A 838 -22.44 26.26 -20.46
C GLU A 838 -23.75 26.15 -21.26
N LEU A 839 -23.83 25.21 -22.20
CA LEU A 839 -25.01 25.03 -23.04
C LEU A 839 -26.17 24.33 -22.32
N TYR A 840 -25.85 23.35 -21.47
CA TYR A 840 -26.84 22.38 -20.97
C TYR A 840 -26.91 22.28 -19.44
N GLY A 841 -25.85 22.62 -18.71
CA GLY A 841 -25.70 22.30 -17.28
C GLY A 841 -26.84 22.83 -16.40
N GLU A 842 -27.08 24.14 -16.43
CA GLU A 842 -28.14 24.78 -15.64
C GLU A 842 -29.53 24.29 -16.07
N LYS A 843 -29.79 24.22 -17.37
CA LYS A 843 -31.07 23.77 -17.93
C LYS A 843 -31.39 22.33 -17.52
N VAL A 844 -30.40 21.44 -17.55
CA VAL A 844 -30.55 20.04 -17.13
C VAL A 844 -30.80 19.96 -15.62
N LYS A 845 -30.10 20.76 -14.80
CA LYS A 845 -30.32 20.80 -13.34
C LYS A 845 -31.72 21.30 -12.99
N GLU A 846 -32.21 22.34 -13.66
CA GLU A 846 -33.59 22.83 -13.50
C GLU A 846 -34.62 21.76 -13.85
N LEU A 847 -34.47 21.10 -15.00
CA LEU A 847 -35.34 20.02 -15.43
C LEU A 847 -35.30 18.85 -14.44
N TYR A 848 -34.11 18.47 -13.96
CA TYR A 848 -33.95 17.40 -12.99
C TYR A 848 -34.67 17.72 -11.67
N ASN A 849 -34.43 18.90 -11.10
CA ASN A 849 -35.07 19.33 -9.86
C ASN A 849 -36.59 19.35 -9.98
N LYS A 850 -37.11 19.73 -11.15
CA LYS A 850 -38.55 19.74 -11.43
C LYS A 850 -39.14 18.34 -11.60
N TRP A 851 -38.48 17.47 -12.35
CA TRP A 851 -39.09 16.24 -12.86
C TRP A 851 -38.63 14.96 -12.19
N TRP A 852 -37.40 14.89 -11.64
CA TRP A 852 -36.81 13.63 -11.18
C TRP A 852 -37.70 12.88 -10.19
N SER A 853 -38.21 13.57 -9.17
CA SER A 853 -39.09 12.97 -8.15
C SER A 853 -40.39 12.40 -8.71
N LYS A 854 -40.77 12.76 -9.94
CA LYS A 854 -41.95 12.28 -10.69
C LYS A 854 -41.63 11.19 -11.72
N ILE A 855 -40.37 11.07 -12.13
CA ILE A 855 -39.95 10.16 -13.21
C ILE A 855 -38.92 9.09 -12.78
N GLU A 856 -38.43 9.13 -11.53
CA GLU A 856 -37.36 8.23 -11.05
C GLU A 856 -37.73 6.74 -11.04
N THR A 857 -39.01 6.38 -11.21
CA THR A 857 -39.45 4.99 -11.39
C THR A 857 -40.59 4.92 -12.38
N SER A 858 -40.75 3.78 -13.08
CA SER A 858 -41.87 3.55 -14.00
C SER A 858 -43.24 3.73 -13.31
N LYS A 859 -43.35 3.38 -12.02
CA LYS A 859 -44.56 3.61 -11.23
C LYS A 859 -44.88 5.10 -11.09
N LYS A 860 -43.88 5.92 -10.81
CA LYS A 860 -44.06 7.37 -10.69
C LYS A 860 -44.34 8.01 -12.05
N ILE A 861 -43.72 7.55 -13.13
CA ILE A 861 -44.05 7.98 -14.50
C ILE A 861 -45.54 7.73 -14.78
N SER A 862 -46.05 6.53 -14.49
CA SER A 862 -47.48 6.21 -14.66
C SER A 862 -48.40 7.07 -13.79
N GLN A 863 -48.00 7.35 -12.54
CA GLN A 863 -48.77 8.21 -11.63
C GLN A 863 -48.85 9.67 -12.12
N ASN A 864 -47.84 10.16 -12.83
CA ASN A 864 -47.74 11.53 -13.30
C ASN A 864 -48.05 11.66 -14.81
N LYS A 865 -48.71 10.67 -15.42
CA LYS A 865 -48.91 10.58 -16.87
C LYS A 865 -49.54 11.84 -17.48
N ALA A 866 -50.64 12.35 -16.91
CA ALA A 866 -51.32 13.53 -17.46
C ALA A 866 -50.44 14.79 -17.46
N GLU A 867 -49.61 14.96 -16.43
CA GLU A 867 -48.67 16.08 -16.35
C GLU A 867 -47.53 15.92 -17.37
N LEU A 868 -47.04 14.70 -17.56
CA LEU A 868 -46.03 14.37 -18.56
C LEU A 868 -46.54 14.55 -20.00
N GLU A 869 -47.79 14.16 -20.29
CA GLU A 869 -48.44 14.40 -21.59
C GLU A 869 -48.56 15.90 -21.87
N THR A 870 -48.98 16.68 -20.86
CA THR A 870 -49.02 18.15 -20.96
C THR A 870 -47.63 18.73 -21.21
N TYR A 871 -46.60 18.22 -20.54
CA TYR A 871 -45.21 18.64 -20.77
C TYR A 871 -44.76 18.33 -22.20
N ARG A 872 -45.00 17.10 -22.68
CA ARG A 872 -44.63 16.68 -24.05
C ARG A 872 -45.31 17.52 -25.12
N ALA A 873 -46.59 17.83 -24.95
CA ALA A 873 -47.35 18.66 -25.87
C ALA A 873 -46.79 20.10 -25.99
N ASN A 874 -46.05 20.57 -24.98
CA ASN A 874 -45.44 21.90 -24.97
C ASN A 874 -43.99 21.95 -25.50
N LEU A 875 -43.36 20.80 -25.78
CA LEU A 875 -41.99 20.74 -26.30
C LEU A 875 -41.91 21.22 -27.76
N LYS A 876 -40.84 21.92 -28.08
CA LYS A 876 -40.52 22.44 -29.42
C LYS A 876 -39.15 21.93 -29.88
N PRO A 877 -38.91 21.84 -31.20
CA PRO A 877 -37.57 21.51 -31.72
C PRO A 877 -36.50 22.45 -31.14
N GLY A 878 -35.43 21.86 -30.59
CA GLY A 878 -34.36 22.58 -29.88
C GLY A 878 -34.51 22.66 -28.37
N ASP A 879 -35.65 22.25 -27.81
CA ASP A 879 -35.82 22.13 -26.35
C ASP A 879 -34.99 20.96 -25.80
N ILE A 880 -34.51 21.13 -24.57
CA ILE A 880 -33.86 20.08 -23.81
C ILE A 880 -34.90 19.40 -22.92
N ALA A 881 -34.94 18.07 -22.93
CA ALA A 881 -35.84 17.30 -22.09
C ALA A 881 -35.11 16.11 -21.45
N LEU A 882 -35.53 15.74 -20.24
CA LEU A 882 -35.09 14.47 -19.66
C LEU A 882 -35.79 13.33 -20.36
N LEU A 883 -35.04 12.29 -20.70
CA LEU A 883 -35.58 11.13 -21.38
C LEU A 883 -36.77 10.49 -20.63
N GLY A 884 -36.69 10.39 -19.29
CA GLY A 884 -37.80 9.89 -18.47
C GLY A 884 -39.08 10.73 -18.53
N CYS A 885 -39.02 11.99 -18.97
CA CYS A 885 -40.21 12.78 -19.25
C CYS A 885 -40.85 12.42 -20.59
N LEU A 886 -40.08 11.84 -21.51
CA LEU A 886 -40.52 11.46 -22.86
C LEU A 886 -41.00 10.02 -22.92
N THR A 887 -40.48 9.14 -22.06
CA THR A 887 -40.85 7.71 -22.07
C THR A 887 -42.18 7.44 -21.38
N GLU A 888 -42.94 6.43 -21.84
CA GLU A 888 -44.17 6.00 -21.16
C GLU A 888 -43.92 5.08 -19.94
N GLY A 889 -42.64 4.85 -19.62
CA GLY A 889 -42.17 3.88 -18.63
C GLY A 889 -41.75 2.55 -19.26
N GLY A 890 -40.83 1.83 -18.62
CA GLY A 890 -40.45 0.46 -18.99
C GLY A 890 -40.92 -0.52 -17.92
N GLN A 891 -41.62 -1.60 -18.30
CA GLN A 891 -41.94 -2.70 -17.40
C GLN A 891 -40.99 -3.88 -17.67
N GLY A 892 -40.11 -4.18 -16.72
CA GLY A 892 -39.23 -5.34 -16.84
C GLY A 892 -40.04 -6.65 -16.87
N LEU A 893 -39.74 -7.52 -17.83
CA LEU A 893 -40.38 -8.83 -17.96
C LEU A 893 -39.69 -9.86 -17.04
N ALA A 894 -40.39 -10.34 -16.02
CA ALA A 894 -39.92 -11.43 -15.18
C ALA A 894 -40.35 -12.78 -15.78
N THR A 895 -39.53 -13.34 -16.66
CA THR A 895 -39.87 -14.58 -17.40
C THR A 895 -39.88 -15.84 -16.52
N ALA A 896 -39.27 -15.80 -15.33
CA ALA A 896 -39.08 -16.91 -14.38
C ALA A 896 -38.39 -18.18 -14.94
N ASN A 897 -38.19 -18.33 -16.24
CA ASN A 897 -37.49 -19.43 -16.90
C ASN A 897 -36.78 -18.92 -18.16
N ASN A 898 -35.66 -18.20 -17.98
CA ASN A 898 -34.92 -17.63 -19.11
C ASN A 898 -34.57 -18.68 -20.17
N GLY A 899 -34.37 -19.95 -19.81
CA GLY A 899 -34.03 -20.97 -20.81
C GLY A 899 -35.14 -21.41 -21.73
N LYS A 900 -36.40 -21.15 -21.38
CA LYS A 900 -37.53 -21.43 -22.27
C LYS A 900 -37.79 -20.24 -23.20
N TYR A 901 -37.59 -19.02 -22.69
CA TYR A 901 -38.06 -17.82 -23.37
C TYR A 901 -36.94 -17.00 -24.00
N VAL A 902 -35.72 -17.02 -23.44
CA VAL A 902 -34.61 -16.15 -23.84
C VAL A 902 -33.52 -16.98 -24.54
N ALA A 903 -33.10 -16.52 -25.69
CA ALA A 903 -31.99 -17.05 -26.47
C ALA A 903 -30.86 -16.02 -26.61
N VAL A 904 -29.68 -16.48 -26.98
CA VAL A 904 -28.52 -15.66 -27.31
C VAL A 904 -28.23 -15.81 -28.80
N ARG A 905 -27.98 -14.70 -29.47
CA ARG A 905 -27.67 -14.67 -30.90
C ARG A 905 -26.26 -15.17 -31.17
N ARG A 906 -26.09 -16.05 -32.16
CA ARG A 906 -24.81 -16.73 -32.44
C ARG A 906 -23.67 -15.78 -32.78
N SER A 907 -23.94 -14.66 -33.44
CA SER A 907 -22.92 -13.65 -33.83
C SER A 907 -22.27 -12.91 -32.65
N THR A 908 -22.77 -13.10 -31.43
CA THR A 908 -22.37 -12.26 -30.29
C THR A 908 -21.21 -12.88 -29.49
N LYS A 909 -20.41 -12.04 -28.83
CA LYS A 909 -19.38 -12.50 -27.87
C LYS A 909 -19.97 -13.37 -26.74
N TRP A 910 -21.25 -13.18 -26.42
CA TRP A 910 -21.96 -13.98 -25.43
C TRP A 910 -22.16 -15.42 -25.89
N ALA A 911 -22.52 -15.65 -27.16
CA ALA A 911 -22.61 -17.00 -27.71
C ALA A 911 -21.25 -17.72 -27.63
N LYS A 912 -20.15 -17.05 -27.99
CA LYS A 912 -18.80 -17.63 -27.86
C LYS A 912 -18.48 -18.04 -26.42
N ASN A 913 -18.75 -17.17 -25.45
CA ASN A 913 -18.54 -17.50 -24.02
C ASN A 913 -19.40 -18.68 -23.56
N ILE A 914 -20.63 -18.81 -24.07
CA ILE A 914 -21.52 -19.94 -23.75
C ILE A 914 -20.97 -21.23 -24.36
N ILE A 915 -20.55 -21.21 -25.62
CA ILE A 915 -19.96 -22.37 -26.30
C ILE A 915 -18.71 -22.85 -25.55
N GLU A 916 -17.86 -21.94 -25.07
CA GLU A 916 -16.65 -22.29 -24.31
C GLU A 916 -16.92 -22.75 -22.87
N SER A 917 -17.96 -22.24 -22.22
CA SER A 917 -18.25 -22.52 -20.80
C SER A 917 -19.27 -23.63 -20.57
N ARG A 918 -20.17 -23.91 -21.53
CA ARG A 918 -21.22 -24.94 -21.41
C ARG A 918 -20.64 -26.35 -21.21
N PRO A 919 -19.58 -26.80 -21.92
CA PRO A 919 -18.98 -28.11 -21.67
C PRO A 919 -18.39 -28.21 -20.25
N LYS A 920 -17.75 -27.15 -19.75
CA LYS A 920 -17.17 -27.11 -18.39
C LYS A 920 -18.27 -27.22 -17.33
N LYS A 921 -19.37 -26.50 -17.51
CA LYS A 921 -20.54 -26.55 -16.62
C LYS A 921 -21.23 -27.91 -16.64
N LEU A 922 -21.32 -28.52 -17.82
CA LEU A 922 -21.91 -29.84 -18.00
C LEU A 922 -21.05 -30.93 -17.32
N ALA A 923 -19.73 -30.90 -17.49
CA ALA A 923 -18.79 -31.77 -16.78
C ALA A 923 -18.89 -31.60 -15.26
N GLU A 924 -18.93 -30.36 -14.77
CA GLU A 924 -19.09 -30.08 -13.33
C GLU A 924 -20.40 -30.64 -12.79
N ALA A 925 -21.51 -30.47 -13.52
CA ALA A 925 -22.82 -30.98 -13.13
C ALA A 925 -22.86 -32.52 -13.12
N ILE A 926 -22.36 -33.18 -14.17
CA ILE A 926 -22.30 -34.65 -14.27
C ILE A 926 -21.50 -35.22 -13.09
N LYS A 927 -20.31 -34.66 -12.83
CA LYS A 927 -19.41 -35.12 -11.76
C LYS A 927 -19.96 -34.85 -10.35
N LYS A 928 -20.37 -33.61 -10.07
CA LYS A 928 -20.77 -33.17 -8.72
C LYS A 928 -22.16 -33.67 -8.32
N LYS A 929 -23.07 -33.86 -9.28
CA LYS A 929 -24.46 -34.27 -9.04
C LYS A 929 -24.74 -35.73 -9.44
N LYS A 930 -23.72 -36.48 -9.88
CA LYS A 930 -23.80 -37.90 -10.26
C LYS A 930 -24.90 -38.18 -11.30
N VAL A 931 -24.97 -37.34 -12.34
CA VAL A 931 -25.93 -37.52 -13.44
C VAL A 931 -25.52 -38.75 -14.26
N LYS A 932 -26.46 -39.66 -14.53
CA LYS A 932 -26.17 -40.85 -15.36
C LYS A 932 -26.27 -40.50 -16.83
N VAL A 933 -25.14 -40.50 -17.53
CA VAL A 933 -25.07 -40.37 -18.99
C VAL A 933 -24.50 -41.68 -19.56
N PRO A 934 -25.33 -42.54 -20.20
CA PRO A 934 -24.93 -43.90 -20.59
C PRO A 934 -23.71 -44.00 -21.50
N GLN A 935 -23.42 -42.95 -22.26
CA GLN A 935 -22.36 -42.91 -23.28
C GLN A 935 -20.98 -42.51 -22.71
N ILE A 936 -20.89 -42.15 -21.42
CA ILE A 936 -19.63 -41.73 -20.77
C ILE A 936 -18.75 -42.91 -20.34
N GLU A 937 -19.31 -44.12 -20.17
CA GLU A 937 -18.62 -45.28 -19.58
C GLU A 937 -17.37 -45.76 -20.35
N GLY A 938 -17.15 -45.24 -21.58
CA GLY A 938 -15.98 -45.54 -22.41
C GLY A 938 -14.86 -44.47 -22.45
N PHE A 939 -14.95 -43.39 -21.65
CA PHE A 939 -13.99 -42.26 -21.68
C PHE A 939 -13.25 -42.08 -20.35
N GLU A 940 -11.98 -41.64 -20.39
CA GLU A 940 -11.14 -41.42 -19.19
C GLU A 940 -11.64 -40.27 -18.29
N SER A 941 -12.31 -39.27 -18.86
CA SER A 941 -12.95 -38.19 -18.12
C SER A 941 -14.21 -37.66 -18.82
N GLU A 942 -15.09 -36.98 -18.07
CA GLU A 942 -16.28 -36.33 -18.66
C GLU A 942 -15.88 -35.26 -19.68
N LYS A 943 -14.69 -34.66 -19.51
CA LYS A 943 -14.16 -33.67 -20.44
C LYS A 943 -13.81 -34.31 -21.79
N ASP A 944 -13.28 -35.52 -21.80
CA ASP A 944 -12.88 -36.21 -23.04
C ASP A 944 -14.11 -36.63 -23.85
N PHE A 945 -15.16 -37.11 -23.18
CA PHE A 945 -16.46 -37.36 -23.80
C PHE A 945 -17.07 -36.09 -24.40
N LEU A 946 -17.10 -34.98 -23.65
CA LEU A 946 -17.70 -33.74 -24.16
C LEU A 946 -16.90 -33.11 -25.31
N ASN A 947 -15.60 -33.40 -25.44
CA ASN A 947 -14.80 -32.96 -26.57
C ASN A 947 -15.12 -33.72 -27.87
N THR A 948 -15.79 -34.88 -27.81
CA THR A 948 -16.20 -35.62 -29.02
C THR A 948 -17.54 -35.16 -29.60
N LEU A 949 -18.31 -34.36 -28.84
CA LEU A 949 -19.64 -33.90 -29.24
C LEU A 949 -19.57 -32.55 -29.96
N SER A 950 -20.44 -32.37 -30.95
CA SER A 950 -20.71 -31.06 -31.55
C SER A 950 -21.44 -30.13 -30.58
N GLU A 951 -21.42 -28.83 -30.84
CA GLU A 951 -22.14 -27.85 -30.00
C GLU A 951 -23.64 -28.15 -29.91
N HIS A 952 -24.24 -28.66 -30.99
CA HIS A 952 -25.64 -29.06 -31.03
C HIS A 952 -25.92 -30.23 -30.09
N GLU A 953 -25.10 -31.28 -30.14
CA GLU A 953 -25.22 -32.44 -29.24
C GLU A 953 -24.98 -32.06 -27.76
N ILE A 954 -24.05 -31.13 -27.50
CA ILE A 954 -23.81 -30.59 -26.16
C ILE A 954 -25.02 -29.76 -25.68
N ALA A 955 -25.67 -29.01 -26.57
CA ALA A 955 -26.87 -28.25 -26.26
C ALA A 955 -28.05 -29.18 -25.91
N ASP A 956 -28.29 -30.21 -26.71
CA ASP A 956 -29.36 -31.19 -26.48
C ASP A 956 -29.17 -31.95 -25.16
N LEU A 957 -27.92 -32.36 -24.87
CA LEU A 957 -27.59 -33.00 -23.61
C LEU A 957 -27.79 -32.05 -22.41
N PHE A 958 -27.43 -30.78 -22.58
CA PHE A 958 -27.65 -29.74 -21.58
C PHE A 958 -29.14 -29.53 -21.28
N ASP A 959 -29.99 -29.44 -22.31
CA ASP A 959 -31.43 -29.24 -22.17
C ASP A 959 -32.13 -30.48 -21.60
N SER A 960 -31.77 -31.69 -22.02
CA SER A 960 -32.29 -32.95 -21.48
C SER A 960 -32.02 -33.08 -19.97
N ILE A 961 -30.77 -32.82 -19.53
CA ILE A 961 -30.41 -32.86 -18.10
C ILE A 961 -31.16 -31.76 -17.32
N LYS A 962 -31.31 -30.58 -17.89
CA LYS A 962 -32.07 -29.48 -17.27
C LYS A 962 -33.55 -29.82 -17.10
N GLU A 963 -34.19 -30.47 -18.07
CA GLU A 963 -35.57 -30.93 -17.97
C GLU A 963 -35.74 -32.01 -16.90
N GLN A 964 -34.80 -32.96 -16.84
CA GLN A 964 -34.87 -34.07 -15.90
C GLN A 964 -34.60 -33.66 -14.44
N TYR A 965 -33.63 -32.77 -14.19
CA TYR A 965 -33.15 -32.46 -12.83
C TYR A 965 -33.47 -31.03 -12.35
N GLY A 966 -34.03 -30.19 -13.21
CA GLY A 966 -34.38 -28.81 -12.91
C GLY A 966 -33.25 -27.81 -13.18
N ARG A 967 -33.63 -26.54 -13.38
CA ARG A 967 -32.75 -25.46 -13.85
C ARG A 967 -31.53 -25.15 -12.95
N ASP A 968 -31.63 -25.41 -11.65
CA ASP A 968 -30.61 -25.00 -10.68
C ASP A 968 -29.40 -25.94 -10.68
N ILE A 969 -29.45 -27.05 -11.44
CA ILE A 969 -28.35 -28.01 -11.58
C ILE A 969 -27.06 -27.38 -12.12
N PHE A 970 -27.16 -26.30 -12.91
CA PHE A 970 -26.02 -25.58 -13.49
C PHE A 970 -25.68 -24.25 -12.76
N GLY A 971 -26.34 -23.96 -11.64
CA GLY A 971 -26.21 -22.70 -10.88
C GLY A 971 -27.21 -21.61 -11.32
N GLN A 972 -27.47 -20.63 -10.44
CA GLN A 972 -28.46 -19.58 -10.71
C GLN A 972 -28.06 -18.71 -11.91
N GLY A 973 -28.95 -18.62 -12.91
CA GLY A 973 -28.86 -17.65 -14.01
C GLY A 973 -28.08 -18.10 -15.25
N TYR A 974 -27.54 -19.32 -15.30
CA TYR A 974 -26.87 -19.87 -16.48
C TYR A 974 -27.89 -20.57 -17.40
N ILE A 975 -28.50 -19.83 -18.34
CA ILE A 975 -29.54 -20.42 -19.20
C ILE A 975 -29.54 -19.76 -20.58
N TYR A 976 -29.04 -20.45 -21.60
CA TYR A 976 -28.96 -19.89 -22.95
C TYR A 976 -29.13 -20.96 -24.02
N LYS A 977 -30.28 -20.91 -24.70
CA LYS A 977 -30.42 -21.40 -26.07
C LYS A 977 -29.64 -20.47 -26.99
N ILE A 978 -28.97 -21.00 -28.00
CA ILE A 978 -28.32 -20.17 -29.04
C ILE A 978 -29.23 -20.23 -30.28
N ILE A 979 -29.47 -19.08 -30.91
CA ILE A 979 -30.18 -18.97 -32.18
C ILE A 979 -29.28 -18.34 -33.23
N GLU A 980 -29.51 -18.67 -34.50
CA GLU A 980 -28.94 -17.95 -35.62
C GLU A 980 -29.60 -16.58 -35.77
N ASP A 981 -28.87 -15.61 -36.34
CA ASP A 981 -29.40 -14.26 -36.55
C ASP A 981 -30.57 -14.22 -37.55
N ASP A 982 -30.61 -15.18 -38.49
CA ASP A 982 -31.69 -15.30 -39.44
C ASP A 982 -32.96 -15.94 -38.85
N GLU A 983 -32.95 -16.41 -37.60
CA GLU A 983 -34.16 -16.83 -36.87
C GLU A 983 -34.94 -15.65 -36.27
N LEU A 984 -34.40 -14.43 -36.35
CA LEU A 984 -35.05 -13.22 -35.84
C LEU A 984 -36.18 -12.73 -36.77
N ALA A 985 -37.30 -12.36 -36.16
CA ALA A 985 -38.39 -11.65 -36.81
C ALA A 985 -38.02 -10.18 -37.04
N ASN A 986 -38.44 -9.62 -38.17
CA ASN A 986 -38.35 -8.17 -38.38
C ASN A 986 -39.45 -7.48 -37.56
N VAL A 987 -39.06 -6.82 -36.47
CA VAL A 987 -40.00 -6.15 -35.53
C VAL A 987 -40.81 -5.03 -36.22
N GLU A 988 -40.25 -4.39 -37.24
CA GLU A 988 -40.90 -3.30 -37.98
C GLU A 988 -42.05 -3.79 -38.87
N GLU A 989 -42.01 -5.05 -39.28
CA GLU A 989 -43.01 -5.68 -40.14
C GLU A 989 -44.12 -6.41 -39.35
N LEU A 990 -44.01 -6.45 -38.02
CA LEU A 990 -45.02 -7.09 -37.17
C LEU A 990 -46.31 -6.27 -37.13
N THR A 991 -47.43 -6.96 -37.32
CA THR A 991 -48.77 -6.37 -37.13
C THR A 991 -49.02 -6.06 -35.65
N ASP A 992 -49.98 -5.16 -35.36
CA ASP A 992 -50.34 -4.83 -33.98
C ASP A 992 -50.85 -6.06 -33.20
N ASP A 993 -51.55 -6.99 -33.87
CA ASP A 993 -51.96 -8.27 -33.28
C ASP A 993 -50.75 -9.15 -32.94
N GLU A 994 -49.76 -9.27 -33.82
CA GLU A 994 -48.55 -10.05 -33.54
C GLU A 994 -47.71 -9.43 -32.42
N LYS A 995 -47.67 -8.09 -32.34
CA LYS A 995 -47.01 -7.38 -31.23
C LYS A 995 -47.72 -7.63 -29.91
N GLU A 996 -49.04 -7.60 -29.90
CA GLU A 996 -49.82 -7.72 -28.67
C GLU A 996 -50.05 -9.17 -28.23
N ASN A 997 -50.26 -10.09 -29.16
CA ASN A 997 -50.72 -11.46 -28.91
C ASN A 997 -49.71 -12.54 -29.29
N GLY A 998 -48.58 -12.16 -29.88
CA GLY A 998 -47.51 -13.07 -30.26
C GLY A 998 -47.58 -13.50 -31.73
N ILE A 999 -46.44 -13.95 -32.24
CA ILE A 999 -46.21 -14.37 -33.62
C ILE A 999 -46.60 -15.84 -33.77
N ASP A 1000 -47.18 -16.20 -34.91
CA ASP A 1000 -47.45 -17.60 -35.23
C ASP A 1000 -46.14 -18.39 -35.37
N THR A 1001 -46.05 -19.61 -34.83
CA THR A 1001 -44.81 -20.40 -34.86
C THR A 1001 -44.41 -20.87 -36.26
N SER A 1002 -45.28 -20.74 -37.26
CA SER A 1002 -44.94 -20.92 -38.68
C SER A 1002 -44.07 -19.80 -39.26
N LYS A 1003 -43.95 -18.66 -38.57
CA LYS A 1003 -43.05 -17.55 -38.90
C LYS A 1003 -41.86 -17.52 -37.93
N LYS A 1004 -40.84 -16.72 -38.28
CA LYS A 1004 -39.78 -16.34 -37.33
C LYS A 1004 -40.41 -15.62 -36.15
N PHE A 1005 -40.27 -16.17 -34.95
CA PHE A 1005 -40.94 -15.66 -33.75
C PHE A 1005 -39.97 -15.19 -32.67
N TYR A 1006 -38.65 -15.28 -32.89
CA TYR A 1006 -37.69 -14.65 -31.99
C TYR A 1006 -37.59 -13.17 -32.29
N VAL A 1007 -37.71 -12.34 -31.27
CA VAL A 1007 -37.57 -10.88 -31.38
C VAL A 1007 -36.40 -10.42 -30.51
N PRO A 1008 -35.65 -9.37 -30.90
CA PRO A 1008 -34.62 -8.79 -30.05
C PRO A 1008 -35.17 -8.44 -28.64
N TYR A 1009 -34.40 -8.75 -27.59
CA TYR A 1009 -34.83 -8.57 -26.19
C TYR A 1009 -33.72 -7.95 -25.35
N ASP A 1010 -33.98 -6.84 -24.66
CA ASP A 1010 -33.01 -6.27 -23.71
C ASP A 1010 -33.24 -6.77 -22.29
N LYS A 1011 -32.21 -7.42 -21.73
CA LYS A 1011 -32.19 -7.78 -20.32
C LYS A 1011 -31.68 -6.59 -19.52
N GLY A 1012 -32.59 -5.91 -18.80
CA GLY A 1012 -32.22 -4.86 -17.86
C GLY A 1012 -31.22 -5.36 -16.81
N ASP A 1013 -30.26 -4.52 -16.43
CA ASP A 1013 -29.48 -4.75 -15.20
C ASP A 1013 -30.27 -4.22 -13.98
N LYS A 1014 -29.80 -4.53 -12.77
CA LYS A 1014 -30.47 -4.08 -11.53
C LYS A 1014 -30.44 -2.55 -11.37
N ASP A 1015 -29.61 -1.87 -12.13
CA ASP A 1015 -29.27 -0.45 -11.96
C ASP A 1015 -29.84 0.43 -13.09
N GLY A 1016 -30.50 -0.17 -14.10
CA GLY A 1016 -31.11 0.52 -15.24
C GLY A 1016 -30.13 1.14 -16.26
N ASN A 1017 -28.87 0.70 -16.32
CA ASN A 1017 -27.78 1.49 -16.91
C ASN A 1017 -27.35 1.12 -18.35
N ARG A 1018 -28.09 0.26 -19.06
CA ARG A 1018 -27.74 -0.06 -20.45
C ARG A 1018 -28.42 0.89 -21.44
N TRP A 1019 -27.61 1.77 -22.01
CA TRP A 1019 -27.99 2.65 -23.11
C TRP A 1019 -27.17 2.27 -24.35
N TYR A 1020 -27.85 1.70 -25.34
CA TYR A 1020 -27.39 1.41 -26.69
C TYR A 1020 -26.18 0.46 -26.85
N LEU A 1021 -26.49 -0.83 -26.95
CA LEU A 1021 -25.68 -1.85 -27.62
C LEU A 1021 -26.66 -2.78 -28.33
N GLU A 1022 -26.28 -3.32 -29.49
CA GLU A 1022 -27.06 -4.37 -30.14
C GLU A 1022 -27.29 -5.52 -29.14
N THR A 1023 -28.56 -5.80 -28.83
CA THR A 1023 -28.85 -6.78 -27.77
C THR A 1023 -28.33 -8.16 -28.19
N PRO A 1024 -27.54 -8.83 -27.34
CA PRO A 1024 -27.10 -10.18 -27.63
C PRO A 1024 -28.21 -11.20 -27.40
N PHE A 1025 -29.36 -10.78 -26.85
CA PHE A 1025 -30.45 -11.65 -26.47
C PHE A 1025 -31.66 -11.50 -27.41
N ALA A 1026 -32.39 -12.59 -27.57
CA ALA A 1026 -33.69 -12.63 -28.22
C ALA A 1026 -34.70 -13.31 -27.29
N ILE A 1027 -35.98 -13.00 -27.46
CA ILE A 1027 -37.07 -13.66 -26.74
C ILE A 1027 -38.01 -14.36 -27.73
N ALA A 1028 -38.44 -15.57 -27.40
CA ALA A 1028 -39.39 -16.34 -28.19
C ALA A 1028 -40.81 -15.75 -28.03
N TRP A 1029 -41.21 -14.90 -28.97
CA TRP A 1029 -42.47 -14.14 -28.96
C TRP A 1029 -43.62 -14.87 -29.67
N SER A 1030 -43.76 -16.18 -29.47
CA SER A 1030 -44.84 -16.95 -30.07
C SER A 1030 -46.19 -16.67 -29.41
N LYS A 1031 -47.31 -16.90 -30.11
CA LYS A 1031 -48.67 -16.78 -29.54
C LYS A 1031 -48.85 -17.53 -28.23
N GLU A 1032 -48.33 -18.75 -28.15
CA GLU A 1032 -48.36 -19.57 -26.93
C GLU A 1032 -47.58 -18.90 -25.79
N ASN A 1033 -46.36 -18.44 -26.06
CA ASN A 1033 -45.50 -17.84 -25.04
C ASN A 1033 -46.07 -16.51 -24.54
N VAL A 1034 -46.59 -15.67 -25.42
CA VAL A 1034 -47.22 -14.39 -25.04
C VAL A 1034 -48.50 -14.63 -24.25
N HIS A 1035 -49.32 -15.60 -24.64
CA HIS A 1035 -50.51 -15.99 -23.88
C HIS A 1035 -50.15 -16.48 -22.47
N PHE A 1036 -49.12 -17.31 -22.35
CA PHE A 1036 -48.61 -17.75 -21.05
C PHE A 1036 -48.10 -16.58 -20.18
N LEU A 1037 -47.35 -15.65 -20.77
CA LEU A 1037 -46.85 -14.45 -20.07
C LEU A 1037 -47.99 -13.52 -19.62
N LYS A 1038 -49.10 -13.46 -20.36
CA LYS A 1038 -50.32 -12.70 -19.98
C LYS A 1038 -51.11 -13.36 -18.85
N THR A 1039 -51.15 -14.69 -18.79
CA THR A 1039 -52.06 -15.44 -17.90
C THR A 1039 -51.44 -15.87 -16.57
N THR A 1040 -50.11 -15.93 -16.48
CA THR A 1040 -49.43 -16.45 -15.29
C THR A 1040 -49.17 -15.35 -14.25
N GLN A 1041 -49.94 -15.31 -13.15
CA GLN A 1041 -49.62 -14.51 -11.96
C GLN A 1041 -48.82 -15.33 -10.95
N LYS A 1042 -47.68 -14.82 -10.44
CA LYS A 1042 -47.07 -15.33 -9.20
C LYS A 1042 -46.72 -14.21 -8.22
N LYS A 1043 -46.87 -14.56 -6.94
CA LYS A 1043 -46.67 -13.74 -5.74
C LYS A 1043 -45.42 -12.86 -5.85
N GLY A 1044 -45.64 -11.54 -5.91
CA GLY A 1044 -44.58 -10.52 -5.80
C GLY A 1044 -44.39 -9.60 -7.02
N GLY A 1045 -45.06 -9.85 -8.16
CA GLY A 1045 -44.96 -8.96 -9.33
C GLY A 1045 -46.24 -8.98 -10.19
N TYR A 1046 -46.61 -7.81 -10.71
CA TYR A 1046 -47.76 -7.65 -11.61
C TYR A 1046 -47.52 -8.44 -12.91
N ALA A 1047 -48.55 -9.14 -13.41
CA ALA A 1047 -48.58 -9.64 -14.79
C ALA A 1047 -48.26 -8.48 -15.77
N CYS A 1048 -47.54 -8.76 -16.86
CA CYS A 1048 -47.35 -7.79 -17.94
C CYS A 1048 -48.71 -7.55 -18.61
N LYS A 1049 -49.44 -6.51 -18.17
CA LYS A 1049 -50.79 -6.21 -18.67
C LYS A 1049 -50.79 -5.72 -20.13
N LYS A 1050 -49.62 -5.36 -20.67
CA LYS A 1050 -49.44 -4.81 -22.02
C LYS A 1050 -48.11 -5.26 -22.64
N PRO A 1051 -48.02 -6.50 -23.17
CA PRO A 1051 -46.78 -7.00 -23.75
C PRO A 1051 -46.32 -6.29 -25.04
N HIS A 1052 -47.18 -5.52 -25.74
CA HIS A 1052 -46.79 -4.75 -26.93
C HIS A 1052 -45.70 -3.68 -26.63
N SER A 1053 -45.66 -3.15 -25.40
CA SER A 1053 -44.64 -2.17 -24.95
C SER A 1053 -43.20 -2.70 -24.99
N ILE A 1054 -43.01 -4.01 -25.18
CA ILE A 1054 -41.70 -4.66 -25.28
C ILE A 1054 -41.15 -4.59 -26.73
N LEU A 1055 -42.01 -4.31 -27.71
CA LEU A 1055 -41.69 -4.31 -29.15
C LEU A 1055 -41.69 -2.92 -29.77
N GLU A 1056 -42.08 -1.88 -29.03
CA GLU A 1056 -42.04 -0.51 -29.51
C GLU A 1056 -40.59 -0.01 -29.60
N ARG A 1057 -40.12 0.23 -30.83
CA ARG A 1057 -38.83 0.88 -31.13
C ARG A 1057 -38.85 2.39 -30.88
N ASP A 1058 -39.94 2.98 -30.39
CA ASP A 1058 -40.12 4.43 -30.34
C ASP A 1058 -39.34 5.16 -29.22
N CYS A 1059 -38.37 4.47 -28.60
CA CYS A 1059 -37.30 5.13 -27.85
C CYS A 1059 -35.98 5.08 -28.64
N VAL A 1060 -36.01 5.46 -29.92
CA VAL A 1060 -34.80 5.71 -30.73
C VAL A 1060 -34.66 7.21 -30.92
N GLY A 1061 -33.50 7.71 -30.51
CA GLY A 1061 -33.22 9.13 -30.33
C GLY A 1061 -33.25 9.95 -31.61
N VAL A 1062 -33.67 11.19 -31.43
CA VAL A 1062 -33.09 12.32 -32.16
C VAL A 1062 -32.04 12.92 -31.22
N THR A 1063 -30.85 13.17 -31.78
CA THR A 1063 -29.64 13.68 -31.15
C THR A 1063 -29.82 15.10 -30.62
#